data_AF-A0A538GH97-F1
#
_entry.id   AF-A0A538GH97-F1
#
_cell.length_a   1.000
_cell.length_b   1.000
_cell.length_c   1.000
_cell.angle_alpha   90.00
_cell.angle_beta   90.00
_cell.angle_gamma   90.00
#
_symmetry.space_group_name_H-M   'P 1'
#
loop_
_entity.id
_entity.type
_entity.pdbx_description
1 polymer ?
#
loop_
_entity_poly.entity_id
_entity_poly.type
_entity_poly.pdbx_seq_one_letter_code
_entity_poly.pdbx_strand_id
1 'polypeptide(L)'
;MMNGVTTPSATAREPTRHRFRLAIVLASVVAATVGSVLLATHHSGENVTTRGVTATLRVPGHPRWLAAGRDALWLALSDTRRPVRDRPLLRLDLASGTVERRILLGGQATYLAHVGKRLLASVEHVGGSGSGPSLIVALDWRSGRVLLRRQFPTSVGPLAESGKNLWALQVRPATLLQLDPLTLVPKAPPLPLSRGRTAGLAVGGGYLWATASDAADVLRIDPVTRSIRRAHVGGSPVGIAVASGSVWFVDRDRGAIGRLDPRTLQPRGKPVRVGGEPAWLARAGRYLFVGDAVQGTATRIDLRSGKPAGPPIRVAPPAKPAPAFAVAPAGNSVWVSSFASSTLARISATSTAAQPRAITATSSHTARSNAGALPRGAKVIARIALTRTPVDFGGGALTAGDGAVWAMSNSDSTLMRIDPTRNAVAARIKVPAPEAAAAGDGAVWLSYPSEDTVSRIDPVTNRVTATIHVGPQPSGIAVAPDAVWVANAGGPSVSRIDPATNRVVTTIRVGPPLACCAEHMSLIAVHRALWVAVPNANGLVRVDPATRKVVATVKLPYAPCAFLVADESGVWSAGGGCADAVGRIDPRTRALTSRLYEPHPVGLGLAFGSVWVADLDSADVDQIDPRTGRLAARLRVGGTPVRLAVGFGSIWVNDDRGRVLRIQPQR
;
A
#
# COMPACT_ATOMS: atom_id res chain seq x y z
N MET A 1 16.11 -63.06 43.53
CA MET A 1 15.12 -63.69 44.43
C MET A 1 13.97 -62.71 44.60
N MET A 2 12.84 -62.96 43.91
CA MET A 2 11.52 -63.36 44.47
C MET A 2 10.92 -62.32 45.44
N ASN A 3 9.63 -61.97 45.49
CA ASN A 3 8.41 -62.08 44.70
C ASN A 3 7.39 -61.15 45.42
N GLY A 4 6.38 -60.61 44.72
CA GLY A 4 5.43 -59.62 45.25
C GLY A 4 4.21 -60.17 46.04
N VAL A 5 3.13 -59.36 46.01
CA VAL A 5 1.68 -59.70 46.22
C VAL A 5 1.21 -59.64 47.70
N THR A 6 0.09 -59.03 48.19
CA THR A 6 -1.07 -58.23 47.70
C THR A 6 -1.89 -57.62 48.89
N THR A 7 -2.76 -56.64 48.55
CA THR A 7 -3.95 -55.96 49.18
C THR A 7 -5.00 -56.84 49.93
N PRO A 8 -6.01 -56.31 50.72
CA PRO A 8 -7.26 -55.56 50.31
C PRO A 8 -7.71 -54.39 51.27
N SER A 9 -8.34 -53.27 50.80
CA SER A 9 -9.80 -52.94 50.60
C SER A 9 -10.68 -53.04 51.87
N ALA A 10 -11.71 -52.23 52.19
CA ALA A 10 -12.35 -50.97 51.77
C ALA A 10 -13.59 -50.80 52.70
N THR A 11 -14.14 -49.58 52.89
CA THR A 11 -15.58 -49.23 52.76
C THR A 11 -15.93 -47.87 53.39
N ALA A 12 -16.88 -47.21 52.73
CA ALA A 12 -17.31 -45.82 52.87
C ALA A 12 -18.66 -45.68 53.60
N ARG A 13 -18.99 -44.48 54.10
CA ARG A 13 -20.21 -43.72 53.72
C ARG A 13 -20.34 -42.38 54.46
N GLU A 14 -20.69 -41.36 53.70
CA GLU A 14 -21.18 -40.02 54.09
C GLU A 14 -22.74 -40.06 54.21
N PRO A 15 -23.43 -39.10 54.87
CA PRO A 15 -23.96 -37.95 54.09
C PRO A 15 -24.26 -36.60 54.82
N THR A 16 -24.18 -35.52 54.03
CA THR A 16 -25.04 -34.30 53.92
C THR A 16 -24.98 -33.07 54.87
N ARG A 17 -24.47 -31.98 54.24
CA ARG A 17 -25.01 -30.60 54.03
C ARG A 17 -25.14 -29.58 55.19
N HIS A 18 -24.37 -28.48 55.06
CA HIS A 18 -24.88 -27.10 55.20
C HIS A 18 -24.14 -26.11 54.26
N ARG A 19 -24.86 -25.05 53.86
CA ARG A 19 -24.54 -24.06 52.79
C ARG A 19 -23.49 -23.04 53.23
N PHE A 20 -22.62 -22.60 52.30
CA PHE A 20 -21.80 -21.38 52.45
C PHE A 20 -21.98 -20.44 51.26
N ARG A 21 -22.17 -19.14 51.54
CA ARG A 21 -22.09 -18.04 50.58
C ARG A 21 -20.97 -17.06 50.97
N LEU A 22 -20.08 -16.87 49.99
CA LEU A 22 -19.20 -15.76 49.63
C LEU A 22 -19.06 -14.52 50.54
N ALA A 23 -17.80 -14.10 50.74
CA ALA A 23 -17.37 -12.71 50.62
C ALA A 23 -15.92 -12.63 50.10
N ILE A 24 -15.67 -11.72 49.16
CA ILE A 24 -14.41 -11.45 48.44
C ILE A 24 -13.69 -10.28 49.12
N VAL A 25 -12.37 -10.37 49.29
CA VAL A 25 -11.48 -9.20 49.40
C VAL A 25 -10.20 -9.44 48.59
N LEU A 26 -9.90 -8.49 47.70
CA LEU A 26 -8.72 -8.42 46.83
C LEU A 26 -7.56 -7.69 47.53
N ALA A 27 -6.33 -8.21 47.40
CA ALA A 27 -5.11 -7.39 47.49
C ALA A 27 -3.97 -8.02 46.65
N SER A 28 -3.37 -7.17 45.83
CA SER A 28 -2.28 -7.40 44.86
C SER A 28 -0.90 -7.48 45.52
N VAL A 29 0.07 -8.20 44.92
CA VAL A 29 1.50 -7.79 44.70
C VAL A 29 2.24 -8.82 43.81
N VAL A 30 2.76 -8.29 42.69
CA VAL A 30 4.03 -8.53 41.95
C VAL A 30 4.79 -9.86 42.09
N ALA A 31 5.05 -10.49 40.93
CA ALA A 31 6.33 -11.16 40.65
C ALA A 31 6.76 -10.89 39.19
N ALA A 32 7.99 -10.41 39.03
CA ALA A 32 8.68 -10.13 37.77
C ALA A 32 9.63 -11.30 37.39
N THR A 33 10.27 -11.17 36.21
CA THR A 33 11.39 -11.95 35.58
C THR A 33 10.95 -12.95 34.49
N VAL A 34 11.54 -13.08 33.28
CA VAL A 34 12.77 -12.58 32.59
C VAL A 34 12.65 -12.78 31.06
N GLY A 35 13.33 -11.93 30.25
CA GLY A 35 13.76 -12.16 28.84
C GLY A 35 12.80 -11.66 27.75
N SER A 36 13.07 -10.62 26.95
CA SER A 36 14.30 -10.36 26.20
C SER A 36 14.52 -8.86 25.98
N VAL A 37 15.74 -8.41 26.24
CA VAL A 37 16.30 -7.12 25.83
C VAL A 37 16.60 -7.19 24.34
N LEU A 38 16.14 -6.21 23.55
CA LEU A 38 16.57 -6.04 22.16
C LEU A 38 16.90 -4.57 21.92
N LEU A 39 18.20 -4.34 21.69
CA LEU A 39 18.83 -3.06 21.41
C LEU A 39 18.13 -2.33 20.26
N ALA A 40 17.78 -1.07 20.52
CA ALA A 40 17.78 -0.07 19.46
C ALA A 40 19.24 0.24 19.11
N THR A 41 19.72 -0.22 17.96
CA THR A 41 20.84 0.47 17.33
C THR A 41 20.28 1.76 16.72
N HIS A 42 20.14 2.79 17.56
CA HIS A 42 20.35 4.15 17.06
C HIS A 42 21.81 4.18 16.62
N HIS A 43 22.11 4.66 15.41
CA HIS A 43 23.48 5.01 15.09
C HIS A 43 24.00 5.97 16.17
N SER A 44 25.18 5.67 16.70
CA SER A 44 25.83 6.29 17.85
C SER A 44 26.28 7.74 17.58
N GLY A 45 25.34 8.61 17.20
CA GLY A 45 25.59 10.03 16.94
C GLY A 45 24.37 10.95 17.03
N GLU A 46 23.14 10.43 17.13
CA GLU A 46 21.93 11.27 17.15
C GLU A 46 21.39 11.49 18.58
N ASN A 47 21.75 12.61 19.19
CA ASN A 47 21.18 13.09 20.45
C ASN A 47 19.73 13.58 20.27
N VAL A 48 18.76 12.67 20.12
CA VAL A 48 17.33 13.01 20.08
C VAL A 48 16.74 12.88 21.48
N THR A 49 16.39 14.00 22.11
CA THR A 49 15.64 14.01 23.37
C THR A 49 14.17 13.65 23.12
N THR A 50 13.73 12.49 23.61
CA THR A 50 12.40 11.89 23.34
C THR A 50 11.28 12.32 24.32
N ARG A 51 11.48 13.38 25.11
CA ARG A 51 10.49 13.83 26.11
C ARG A 51 9.18 14.24 25.42
N GLY A 52 8.10 13.49 25.71
CA GLY A 52 6.75 13.73 25.18
C GLY A 52 6.31 12.76 24.07
N VAL A 53 7.22 11.93 23.54
CA VAL A 53 6.88 10.85 22.61
C VAL A 53 6.47 9.60 23.39
N THR A 54 5.22 9.18 23.19
CA THR A 54 4.62 8.03 23.90
C THR A 54 4.83 6.70 23.19
N ALA A 55 5.05 6.71 21.87
CA ALA A 55 5.41 5.54 21.08
C ALA A 55 6.13 5.97 19.79
N THR A 56 7.06 5.14 19.32
CA THR A 56 7.70 5.31 18.00
C THR A 56 7.56 4.00 17.23
N LEU A 57 7.02 4.09 16.01
CA LEU A 57 6.89 2.97 15.09
C LEU A 57 7.82 3.18 13.91
N ARG A 58 8.62 2.17 13.55
CA ARG A 58 9.37 2.15 12.30
C ARG A 58 8.48 1.58 11.21
N VAL A 59 8.48 2.22 10.05
CA VAL A 59 7.68 1.80 8.91
C VAL A 59 8.59 1.44 7.74
N PRO A 60 8.19 0.46 6.91
CA PRO A 60 8.97 0.11 5.74
C PRO A 60 8.75 1.15 4.65
N GLY A 61 9.75 2.00 4.40
CA GLY A 61 9.71 3.14 3.49
C GLY A 61 9.40 4.49 4.17
N HIS A 62 9.26 5.55 3.37
CA HIS A 62 9.15 6.91 3.88
C HIS A 62 7.69 7.40 3.97
N PRO A 63 7.11 7.55 5.18
CA PRO A 63 5.73 7.96 5.35
C PRO A 63 5.57 9.46 5.06
N ARG A 64 4.72 9.79 4.08
CA ARG A 64 4.43 11.19 3.69
C ARG A 64 3.10 11.67 4.20
N TRP A 65 2.08 10.81 4.16
CA TRP A 65 0.75 11.11 4.68
C TRP A 65 0.26 10.01 5.58
N LEU A 66 -0.56 10.40 6.56
CA LEU A 66 -1.20 9.45 7.44
C LEU A 66 -2.62 9.89 7.77
N ALA A 67 -3.49 8.90 7.98
CA ALA A 67 -4.80 9.08 8.55
C ALA A 67 -4.92 8.17 9.77
N ALA A 68 -5.30 8.73 10.91
CA ALA A 68 -5.37 8.00 12.16
C ALA A 68 -6.83 7.81 12.61
N GLY A 69 -7.10 6.65 13.20
CA GLY A 69 -8.34 6.34 13.90
C GLY A 69 -8.06 5.89 15.33
N ARG A 70 -9.07 5.29 15.97
CA ARG A 70 -8.93 4.73 17.32
C ARG A 70 -8.25 3.37 17.31
N ASP A 71 -8.52 2.59 16.27
CA ASP A 71 -8.15 1.18 16.09
C ASP A 71 -6.99 1.01 15.11
N ALA A 72 -6.93 1.84 14.06
CA ALA A 72 -5.95 1.70 12.99
C ALA A 72 -5.25 3.02 12.63
N LEU A 73 -4.12 2.87 11.96
CA LEU A 73 -3.37 3.93 11.30
C LEU A 73 -3.18 3.56 9.83
N TRP A 74 -3.42 4.52 8.96
CA TRP A 74 -3.22 4.36 7.53
C TRP A 74 -2.11 5.28 7.05
N LEU A 75 -1.21 4.76 6.22
CA LEU A 75 -0.02 5.47 5.76
C LEU A 75 0.12 5.41 4.26
N ALA A 76 0.38 6.56 3.66
CA ALA A 76 0.86 6.66 2.29
C ALA A 76 2.38 6.85 2.31
N LEU A 77 3.07 5.92 1.67
CA LEU A 77 4.51 6.00 1.47
C LEU A 77 4.82 6.88 0.25
N SER A 78 5.95 7.57 0.29
CA SER A 78 6.43 8.42 -0.79
C SER A 78 7.90 8.14 -1.09
N ASP A 79 8.30 8.43 -2.32
CA ASP A 79 9.70 8.52 -2.74
C ASP A 79 9.97 9.94 -3.29
N THR A 80 11.23 10.34 -3.38
CA THR A 80 11.68 11.58 -4.04
C THR A 80 12.03 11.36 -5.52
N ARG A 81 12.08 10.11 -5.99
CA ARG A 81 12.41 9.76 -7.38
C ARG A 81 11.23 9.98 -8.34
N ARG A 82 11.52 10.47 -9.55
CA ARG A 82 10.64 10.38 -10.72
C ARG A 82 11.11 9.22 -11.61
N PRO A 83 10.21 8.39 -12.19
CA PRO A 83 8.73 8.51 -12.23
C PRO A 83 7.99 7.93 -11.00
N VAL A 84 6.72 8.34 -10.82
CA VAL A 84 5.81 7.81 -9.78
C VAL A 84 5.53 6.33 -10.03
N ARG A 85 5.78 5.48 -9.03
CA ARG A 85 5.52 4.03 -9.04
C ARG A 85 4.27 3.71 -8.22
N ASP A 86 3.70 2.51 -8.40
CA ASP A 86 2.62 2.05 -7.53
C ASP A 86 3.17 1.83 -6.12
N ARG A 87 2.66 2.60 -5.15
CA ARG A 87 3.17 2.57 -3.76
C ARG A 87 2.06 2.08 -2.84
N PRO A 88 2.34 1.07 -2.00
CA PRO A 88 1.32 0.52 -1.14
C PRO A 88 0.91 1.54 -0.08
N LEU A 89 -0.39 1.61 0.12
CA LEU A 89 -1.00 2.17 1.30
C LEU A 89 -0.91 1.12 2.41
N LEU A 90 -0.29 1.48 3.54
CA LEU A 90 -0.15 0.57 4.68
C LEU A 90 -1.28 0.81 5.68
N ARG A 91 -1.91 -0.26 6.15
CA ARG A 91 -2.79 -0.22 7.32
C ARG A 91 -2.08 -0.89 8.49
N LEU A 92 -1.94 -0.18 9.60
CA LEU A 92 -1.40 -0.69 10.85
C LEU A 92 -2.49 -0.76 11.89
N ASP A 93 -2.51 -1.83 12.65
CA ASP A 93 -3.36 -1.96 13.83
C ASP A 93 -2.65 -1.40 15.05
N LEU A 94 -3.35 -0.53 15.78
CA LEU A 94 -2.77 0.20 16.89
C LEU A 94 -2.75 -0.62 18.19
N ALA A 95 -3.52 -1.70 18.27
CA ALA A 95 -3.51 -2.59 19.43
C ALA A 95 -2.27 -3.51 19.42
N SER A 96 -1.94 -4.04 18.25
CA SER A 96 -0.82 -4.97 18.01
C SER A 96 0.46 -4.26 17.57
N GLY A 97 0.36 -3.06 16.98
CA GLY A 97 1.48 -2.34 16.37
C GLY A 97 1.98 -2.99 15.08
N THR A 98 1.20 -3.89 14.47
CA THR A 98 1.59 -4.64 13.27
C THR A 98 1.03 -4.01 12.00
N VAL A 99 1.76 -4.17 10.89
CA VAL A 99 1.20 -3.86 9.56
C VAL A 99 0.22 -4.99 9.22
N GLU A 100 -1.07 -4.68 9.20
CA GLU A 100 -2.11 -5.66 8.88
C GLU A 100 -2.25 -5.86 7.38
N ARG A 101 -2.13 -4.78 6.59
CA ARG A 101 -2.38 -4.83 5.14
C ARG A 101 -1.50 -3.92 4.31
N ARG A 102 -1.21 -4.34 3.07
CA ARG A 102 -0.55 -3.53 2.03
C ARG A 102 -1.44 -3.43 0.78
N ILE A 103 -2.01 -2.25 0.57
CA ILE A 103 -3.00 -2.04 -0.49
C ILE A 103 -2.40 -1.21 -1.62
N LEU A 104 -2.36 -1.79 -2.81
CA LEU A 104 -1.91 -1.11 -4.03
C LEU A 104 -3.08 -0.35 -4.67
N LEU A 105 -2.86 0.93 -4.98
CA LEU A 105 -3.90 1.83 -5.50
C LEU A 105 -3.72 2.15 -6.98
N GLY A 106 -2.72 1.57 -7.66
CA GLY A 106 -2.36 1.92 -9.03
C GLY A 106 -1.66 3.28 -9.13
N GLY A 107 -0.93 3.66 -8.08
CA GLY A 107 -0.31 4.98 -7.96
C GLY A 107 0.20 5.30 -6.56
N GLN A 108 0.57 6.56 -6.35
CA GLN A 108 1.04 7.06 -5.07
C GLN A 108 -0.04 7.91 -4.40
N ALA A 109 -0.47 7.53 -3.20
CA ALA A 109 -1.37 8.36 -2.41
C ALA A 109 -0.66 9.62 -1.91
N THR A 110 -1.30 10.77 -2.12
CA THR A 110 -0.77 12.11 -1.84
C THR A 110 -1.61 12.89 -0.84
N TYR A 111 -2.79 12.40 -0.46
CA TYR A 111 -3.59 12.89 0.67
C TYR A 111 -4.43 11.74 1.20
N LEU A 112 -4.61 11.69 2.53
CA LEU A 112 -5.47 10.72 3.20
C LEU A 112 -6.43 11.43 4.13
N ALA A 113 -7.70 11.05 4.09
CA ALA A 113 -8.73 11.54 4.98
C ALA A 113 -9.56 10.38 5.55
N HIS A 114 -9.64 10.29 6.87
CA HIS A 114 -10.54 9.35 7.55
C HIS A 114 -11.90 10.01 7.73
N VAL A 115 -12.92 9.45 7.07
CA VAL A 115 -14.27 10.00 7.00
C VAL A 115 -15.29 8.92 7.30
N GLY A 116 -15.92 9.00 8.48
CA GLY A 116 -16.87 7.99 8.93
C GLY A 116 -16.28 6.59 8.99
N LYS A 117 -16.80 5.66 8.18
CA LYS A 117 -16.29 4.28 8.04
C LYS A 117 -15.34 4.10 6.86
N ARG A 118 -14.86 5.20 6.26
CA ARG A 118 -14.10 5.18 5.02
C ARG A 118 -12.77 5.87 5.17
N LEU A 119 -11.82 5.41 4.40
CA LEU A 119 -10.61 6.14 4.07
C LEU A 119 -10.77 6.69 2.66
N LEU A 120 -10.53 7.98 2.48
CA LEU A 120 -10.46 8.61 1.18
C LEU A 120 -9.01 8.95 0.87
N ALA A 121 -8.54 8.55 -0.29
CA ALA A 121 -7.17 8.79 -0.74
C ALA A 121 -7.17 9.56 -2.07
N SER A 122 -6.44 10.67 -2.14
CA SER A 122 -6.12 11.32 -3.41
C SER A 122 -4.83 10.70 -3.96
N VAL A 123 -4.87 10.15 -5.17
CA VAL A 123 -3.82 9.29 -5.73
C VAL A 123 -3.30 9.87 -7.04
N GLU A 124 -1.97 9.89 -7.18
CA GLU A 124 -1.25 10.19 -8.41
C GLU A 124 -0.94 8.88 -9.13
N HIS A 125 -1.43 8.72 -10.36
CA HIS A 125 -1.30 7.48 -11.13
C HIS A 125 0.14 7.18 -11.55
N VAL A 126 0.45 5.89 -11.70
CA VAL A 126 1.71 5.42 -12.30
C VAL A 126 1.84 5.95 -13.73
N GLY A 127 3.03 6.45 -14.10
CA GLY A 127 3.30 6.98 -15.44
C GLY A 127 2.73 8.38 -15.71
N GLY A 128 2.16 9.06 -14.71
CA GLY A 128 1.69 10.44 -14.86
C GLY A 128 2.82 11.40 -15.20
N SER A 129 2.57 12.35 -16.10
CA SER A 129 3.51 13.40 -16.56
C SER A 129 3.80 14.49 -15.51
N GLY A 130 3.48 14.25 -14.23
CA GLY A 130 3.65 15.21 -13.14
C GLY A 130 2.48 16.20 -12.98
N SER A 131 1.31 15.91 -13.55
CA SER A 131 0.09 16.72 -13.38
C SER A 131 -0.53 16.65 -11.98
N GLY A 132 0.05 15.85 -11.06
CA GLY A 132 -0.42 15.67 -9.69
C GLY A 132 -1.56 14.64 -9.55
N PRO A 133 -2.04 14.41 -8.31
CA PRO A 133 -3.07 13.41 -8.02
C PRO A 133 -4.38 13.70 -8.75
N SER A 134 -4.84 12.82 -9.63
CA SER A 134 -6.07 13.00 -10.41
C SER A 134 -7.12 11.93 -10.09
N LEU A 135 -6.86 11.06 -9.12
CA LEU A 135 -7.76 9.99 -8.69
C LEU A 135 -8.18 10.17 -7.24
N ILE A 136 -9.47 9.98 -6.95
CA ILE A 136 -9.93 9.72 -5.58
C ILE A 136 -10.28 8.24 -5.47
N VAL A 137 -9.69 7.57 -4.47
CA VAL A 137 -10.02 6.19 -4.09
C VAL A 137 -10.70 6.21 -2.73
N ALA A 138 -11.89 5.62 -2.65
CA ALA A 138 -12.57 5.38 -1.38
C ALA A 138 -12.37 3.93 -0.97
N LEU A 139 -11.91 3.72 0.26
CA LEU A 139 -11.70 2.41 0.88
C LEU A 139 -12.55 2.29 2.13
N ASP A 140 -12.95 1.07 2.47
CA ASP A 140 -13.49 0.79 3.79
C ASP A 140 -12.38 0.89 4.84
N TRP A 141 -12.61 1.65 5.91
CA TRP A 141 -11.59 1.96 6.92
C TRP A 141 -11.01 0.70 7.61
N ARG A 142 -11.87 -0.30 7.85
CA ARG A 142 -11.51 -1.50 8.62
C ARG A 142 -10.87 -2.55 7.72
N SER A 143 -11.55 -2.93 6.65
CA SER A 143 -11.10 -3.99 5.75
C SER A 143 -10.04 -3.51 4.75
N GLY A 144 -10.00 -2.21 4.45
CA GLY A 144 -9.20 -1.67 3.37
C GLY A 144 -9.66 -2.07 1.97
N ARG A 145 -10.84 -2.69 1.85
CA ARG A 145 -11.46 -2.99 0.57
C ARG A 145 -11.71 -1.71 -0.20
N VAL A 146 -11.25 -1.63 -1.45
CA VAL A 146 -11.59 -0.54 -2.36
C VAL A 146 -13.10 -0.56 -2.60
N LEU A 147 -13.77 0.54 -2.24
CA LEU A 147 -15.20 0.72 -2.43
C LEU A 147 -15.50 1.40 -3.77
N LEU A 148 -14.68 2.38 -4.15
CA LEU A 148 -14.89 3.18 -5.34
C LEU A 148 -13.60 3.87 -5.79
N ARG A 149 -13.49 4.10 -7.10
CA ARG A 149 -12.45 4.91 -7.74
C ARG A 149 -13.09 5.92 -8.68
N ARG A 150 -12.60 7.16 -8.67
CA ARG A 150 -13.06 8.22 -9.57
C ARG A 150 -11.92 9.10 -10.03
N GLN A 151 -11.73 9.18 -11.35
CA GLN A 151 -10.74 10.07 -11.96
C GLN A 151 -11.34 11.46 -12.20
N PHE A 152 -10.48 12.47 -12.08
CA PHE A 152 -10.76 13.88 -12.27
C PHE A 152 -9.80 14.47 -13.30
N PRO A 153 -10.23 15.47 -14.08
CA PRO A 153 -9.41 16.04 -15.15
C PRO A 153 -8.23 16.89 -14.64
N THR A 154 -8.25 17.30 -13.37
CA THR A 154 -7.20 18.14 -12.77
C THR A 154 -6.84 17.63 -11.38
N SER A 155 -5.73 18.15 -10.82
CA SER A 155 -5.17 17.65 -9.57
C SER A 155 -6.11 17.89 -8.38
N VAL A 156 -6.50 16.82 -7.70
CA VAL A 156 -7.30 16.80 -6.48
C VAL A 156 -6.40 16.58 -5.26
N GLY A 157 -6.44 17.52 -4.34
CA GLY A 157 -5.66 17.53 -3.11
C GLY A 157 -6.49 17.15 -1.87
N PRO A 158 -6.49 17.98 -0.82
CA PRO A 158 -7.20 17.71 0.43
C PRO A 158 -8.71 17.45 0.27
N LEU A 159 -9.22 16.56 1.12
CA LEU A 159 -10.62 16.13 1.16
C LEU A 159 -11.21 16.43 2.54
N ALA A 160 -12.46 16.87 2.60
CA ALA A 160 -13.16 17.07 3.86
C ALA A 160 -14.67 16.83 3.74
N GLU A 161 -15.28 16.26 4.77
CA GLU A 161 -16.73 16.03 4.82
C GLU A 161 -17.44 17.15 5.57
N SER A 162 -18.57 17.61 5.03
CA SER A 162 -19.47 18.56 5.69
C SER A 162 -20.92 18.23 5.36
N GLY A 163 -21.67 17.82 6.39
CA GLY A 163 -23.06 17.39 6.23
C GLY A 163 -23.18 16.17 5.30
N LYS A 164 -24.01 16.29 4.25
CA LYS A 164 -24.22 15.23 3.24
C LYS A 164 -23.30 15.34 2.02
N ASN A 165 -22.21 16.10 2.12
CA ASN A 165 -21.33 16.38 0.98
C ASN A 165 -19.86 16.11 1.35
N LEU A 166 -19.15 15.54 0.38
CA LEU A 166 -17.70 15.48 0.39
C LEU A 166 -17.16 16.66 -0.41
N TRP A 167 -16.20 17.38 0.13
CA TRP A 167 -15.56 18.51 -0.52
C TRP A 167 -14.13 18.15 -0.89
N ALA A 168 -13.77 18.39 -2.14
CA ALA A 168 -12.44 18.10 -2.66
C ALA A 168 -11.79 19.37 -3.20
N LEU A 169 -10.64 19.72 -2.65
CA LEU A 169 -9.87 20.90 -3.05
C LEU A 169 -8.97 20.55 -4.22
N GLN A 170 -9.12 21.22 -5.35
CA GLN A 170 -8.19 21.10 -6.47
C GLN A 170 -7.05 22.09 -6.30
N VAL A 171 -5.82 21.57 -6.35
CA VAL A 171 -4.61 22.32 -6.00
C VAL A 171 -4.30 23.36 -7.07
N ARG A 172 -4.39 22.96 -8.35
CA ARG A 172 -4.23 23.80 -9.54
C ARG A 172 -5.12 23.26 -10.69
N PRO A 173 -6.05 24.04 -11.25
CA PRO A 173 -6.48 25.37 -10.79
C PRO A 173 -7.12 25.31 -9.38
N ALA A 174 -7.09 26.42 -8.65
CA ALA A 174 -7.66 26.51 -7.31
C ALA A 174 -9.20 26.52 -7.34
N THR A 175 -9.79 25.33 -7.33
CA THR A 175 -11.24 25.10 -7.39
C THR A 175 -11.68 24.17 -6.27
N LEU A 176 -12.90 24.34 -5.78
CA LEU A 176 -13.52 23.47 -4.80
C LEU A 176 -14.65 22.66 -5.46
N LEU A 177 -14.54 21.34 -5.37
CA LEU A 177 -15.56 20.42 -5.84
C LEU A 177 -16.49 20.03 -4.70
N GLN A 178 -17.79 20.02 -4.99
CA GLN A 178 -18.81 19.45 -4.13
C GLN A 178 -19.19 18.09 -4.68
N LEU A 179 -18.85 17.02 -3.97
CA LEU A 179 -19.02 15.65 -4.39
C LEU A 179 -20.07 14.93 -3.55
N ASP A 180 -20.76 13.99 -4.19
CA ASP A 180 -21.52 12.99 -3.47
C ASP A 180 -20.55 12.04 -2.73
N PRO A 181 -20.71 11.83 -1.41
CA PRO A 181 -19.77 11.03 -0.64
C PRO A 181 -19.83 9.54 -0.99
N LEU A 182 -20.92 9.03 -1.60
CA LEU A 182 -21.07 7.63 -2.00
C LEU A 182 -20.55 7.37 -3.41
N THR A 183 -20.84 8.28 -4.35
CA THR A 183 -20.55 8.08 -5.78
C THR A 183 -19.36 8.90 -6.29
N LEU A 184 -18.85 9.85 -5.50
CA LEU A 184 -17.82 10.82 -5.87
C LEU A 184 -18.18 11.67 -7.11
N VAL A 185 -19.46 11.70 -7.48
CA VAL A 185 -19.96 12.50 -8.60
C VAL A 185 -20.11 13.96 -8.15
N PRO A 186 -19.64 14.94 -8.95
CA PRO A 186 -19.91 16.35 -8.68
C PRO A 186 -21.41 16.65 -8.61
N LYS A 187 -21.85 17.27 -7.51
CA LYS A 187 -23.25 17.67 -7.27
C LYS A 187 -23.55 19.09 -7.68
N ALA A 188 -22.51 19.87 -7.96
CA ALA A 188 -22.59 21.27 -8.35
C ALA A 188 -21.38 21.64 -9.23
N PRO A 189 -21.45 22.73 -10.01
CA PRO A 189 -20.31 23.25 -10.74
C PRO A 189 -19.09 23.48 -9.83
N PRO A 190 -17.85 23.29 -10.31
CA PRO A 190 -16.64 23.64 -9.56
C PRO A 190 -16.69 25.10 -9.10
N LEU A 191 -16.38 25.36 -7.82
CA LEU A 191 -16.34 26.71 -7.27
C LEU A 191 -14.92 27.29 -7.38
N PRO A 192 -14.68 28.33 -8.20
CA PRO A 192 -13.37 28.98 -8.26
C PRO A 192 -13.04 29.66 -6.94
N LEU A 193 -11.88 29.33 -6.36
CA LEU A 193 -11.48 29.85 -5.05
C LEU A 193 -10.54 31.04 -5.16
N SER A 194 -9.47 30.93 -5.94
CA SER A 194 -8.44 31.97 -6.06
C SER A 194 -7.69 31.84 -7.37
N ARG A 195 -6.91 32.86 -7.73
CA ARG A 195 -5.80 32.70 -8.68
C ARG A 195 -4.65 31.98 -7.97
N GLY A 196 -3.94 31.10 -8.68
CA GLY A 196 -2.81 30.34 -8.14
C GLY A 196 -3.19 29.05 -7.41
N ARG A 197 -2.30 28.61 -6.51
CA ARG A 197 -2.38 27.33 -5.79
C ARG A 197 -3.13 27.44 -4.46
N THR A 198 -3.87 26.38 -4.13
CA THR A 198 -4.43 26.15 -2.78
C THR A 198 -3.79 24.91 -2.13
N ALA A 199 -3.74 24.85 -0.81
CA ALA A 199 -2.98 23.80 -0.10
C ALA A 199 -3.71 23.10 1.05
N GLY A 200 -4.62 23.77 1.74
CA GLY A 200 -5.31 23.25 2.92
C GLY A 200 -6.82 23.41 2.81
N LEU A 201 -7.54 22.44 3.40
CA LEU A 201 -9.00 22.44 3.52
C LEU A 201 -9.38 21.98 4.94
N ALA A 202 -10.31 22.68 5.57
CA ALA A 202 -10.86 22.32 6.87
C ALA A 202 -12.36 22.66 6.94
N VAL A 203 -13.07 21.98 7.85
CA VAL A 203 -14.49 22.22 8.12
C VAL A 203 -14.65 22.57 9.58
N GLY A 204 -15.45 23.61 9.86
CA GLY A 204 -15.79 23.95 11.24
C GLY A 204 -16.52 25.28 11.37
N GLY A 205 -17.28 25.44 12.46
CA GLY A 205 -18.07 26.64 12.71
C GLY A 205 -19.18 26.89 11.67
N GLY A 206 -19.64 25.84 10.98
CA GLY A 206 -20.64 25.94 9.91
C GLY A 206 -20.10 26.28 8.53
N TYR A 207 -18.78 26.49 8.39
CA TYR A 207 -18.15 26.90 7.14
C TYR A 207 -17.09 25.89 6.68
N LEU A 208 -16.77 25.98 5.40
CA LEU A 208 -15.56 25.40 4.82
C LEU A 208 -14.46 26.47 4.84
N TRP A 209 -13.23 26.03 5.05
CA TRP A 209 -12.07 26.89 5.15
C TRP A 209 -10.98 26.39 4.24
N ALA A 210 -10.42 27.26 3.41
CA ALA A 210 -9.33 26.90 2.49
C ALA A 210 -8.18 27.90 2.56
N THR A 211 -6.97 27.46 2.27
CA THR A 211 -5.78 28.33 2.17
C THR A 211 -5.40 28.50 0.70
N ALA A 212 -5.37 29.75 0.24
CA ALA A 212 -4.87 30.13 -1.08
C ALA A 212 -3.42 30.61 -0.92
N SER A 213 -2.48 29.67 -1.04
CA SER A 213 -1.07 29.89 -0.71
C SER A 213 -0.41 30.99 -1.54
N ASP A 214 -0.73 31.09 -2.83
CA ASP A 214 -0.11 32.07 -3.72
C ASP A 214 -0.76 33.46 -3.62
N ALA A 215 -2.03 33.53 -3.20
CA ALA A 215 -2.75 34.77 -2.95
C ALA A 215 -2.59 35.29 -1.51
N ALA A 216 -1.94 34.50 -0.65
CA ALA A 216 -1.76 34.77 0.77
C ALA A 216 -3.08 35.01 1.54
N ASP A 217 -4.13 34.29 1.15
CA ASP A 217 -5.48 34.42 1.72
C ASP A 217 -5.91 33.15 2.48
N VAL A 218 -6.67 33.36 3.56
CA VAL A 218 -7.55 32.35 4.15
C VAL A 218 -8.98 32.62 3.69
N LEU A 219 -9.62 31.60 3.12
CA LEU A 219 -10.94 31.68 2.52
C LEU A 219 -11.97 31.05 3.46
N ARG A 220 -13.04 31.79 3.77
CA ARG A 220 -14.26 31.25 4.39
C ARG A 220 -15.30 31.05 3.30
N ILE A 221 -15.76 29.82 3.14
CA ILE A 221 -16.72 29.42 2.13
C ILE A 221 -17.98 28.92 2.82
N ASP A 222 -19.10 29.51 2.47
CA ASP A 222 -20.42 29.04 2.91
C ASP A 222 -20.82 27.80 2.09
N PRO A 223 -21.04 26.63 2.73
CA PRO A 223 -21.36 25.41 2.01
C PRO A 223 -22.75 25.40 1.35
N VAL A 224 -23.63 26.33 1.74
CA VAL A 224 -25.00 26.46 1.22
C VAL A 224 -25.04 27.55 0.15
N THR A 225 -24.66 28.78 0.51
CA THR A 225 -24.73 29.91 -0.42
C THR A 225 -23.58 29.94 -1.42
N ARG A 226 -22.52 29.14 -1.18
CA ARG A 226 -21.28 29.11 -1.98
C ARG A 226 -20.57 30.47 -2.05
N SER A 227 -20.93 31.39 -1.16
CA SER A 227 -20.27 32.69 -1.02
C SER A 227 -18.90 32.55 -0.39
N ILE A 228 -17.95 33.34 -0.88
CA ILE A 228 -16.55 33.32 -0.42
C ILE A 228 -16.24 34.66 0.23
N ARG A 229 -15.76 34.62 1.47
CA ARG A 229 -15.10 35.76 2.12
C ARG A 229 -13.62 35.47 2.29
N ARG A 230 -12.79 36.51 2.14
CA ARG A 230 -11.33 36.41 2.14
C ARG A 230 -10.76 37.17 3.31
N ALA A 231 -9.76 36.60 3.97
CA ALA A 231 -8.92 37.29 4.92
C ALA A 231 -7.49 37.24 4.40
N HIS A 232 -6.93 38.40 4.05
CA HIS A 232 -5.54 38.49 3.66
C HIS A 232 -4.65 38.35 4.88
N VAL A 233 -3.81 37.31 4.90
CA VAL A 233 -2.94 36.98 6.03
C VAL A 233 -1.45 37.17 5.72
N GLY A 234 -1.10 37.35 4.44
CA GLY A 234 0.28 37.44 3.96
C GLY A 234 1.07 36.13 4.11
N GLY A 235 2.31 36.10 3.60
CA GLY A 235 3.14 34.89 3.59
C GLY A 235 2.56 33.79 2.70
N SER A 236 2.79 32.52 3.05
CA SER A 236 2.26 31.37 2.32
C SER A 236 1.42 30.47 3.24
N PRO A 237 0.09 30.71 3.34
CA PRO A 237 -0.78 29.91 4.19
C PRO A 237 -0.93 28.49 3.61
N VAL A 238 -0.75 27.46 4.44
CA VAL A 238 -0.75 26.05 4.03
C VAL A 238 -1.68 25.18 4.86
N GLY A 239 -1.27 24.72 6.05
CA GLY A 239 -2.11 23.93 6.95
C GLY A 239 -3.20 24.78 7.57
N ILE A 240 -4.39 24.20 7.77
CA ILE A 240 -5.55 24.88 8.37
C ILE A 240 -6.37 23.93 9.23
N ALA A 241 -6.90 24.43 10.36
CA ALA A 241 -7.88 23.71 11.18
C ALA A 241 -8.77 24.68 11.95
N VAL A 242 -9.97 24.22 12.28
CA VAL A 242 -10.91 24.97 13.12
C VAL A 242 -10.93 24.34 14.51
N ALA A 243 -10.55 25.10 15.53
CA ALA A 243 -10.46 24.61 16.91
C ALA A 243 -10.71 25.72 17.93
N SER A 244 -11.44 25.38 19.00
CA SER A 244 -11.77 26.27 20.11
C SER A 244 -12.30 27.64 19.66
N GLY A 245 -13.28 27.62 18.75
CA GLY A 245 -13.93 28.82 18.23
C GLY A 245 -13.03 29.71 17.37
N SER A 246 -11.98 29.16 16.76
CA SER A 246 -11.06 29.92 15.91
C SER A 246 -10.53 29.11 14.75
N VAL A 247 -10.11 29.81 13.71
CA VAL A 247 -9.46 29.24 12.54
C VAL A 247 -7.98 29.43 12.69
N TRP A 248 -7.26 28.31 12.75
CA TRP A 248 -5.81 28.28 12.86
C TRP A 248 -5.23 27.96 11.50
N PHE A 249 -4.20 28.69 11.11
CA PHE A 249 -3.48 28.43 9.87
C PHE A 249 -1.98 28.51 10.10
N VAL A 250 -1.24 27.75 9.30
CA VAL A 250 0.22 27.80 9.24
C VAL A 250 0.64 28.72 8.11
N ASP A 251 1.49 29.68 8.43
CA ASP A 251 2.22 30.51 7.48
C ASP A 251 3.63 29.94 7.34
N ARG A 252 3.89 29.29 6.20
CA ARG A 252 5.14 28.59 5.96
C ARG A 252 6.32 29.55 5.89
N ASP A 253 6.19 30.64 5.12
CA ASP A 253 7.29 31.57 4.83
C ASP A 253 7.75 32.29 6.10
N ARG A 254 6.81 32.63 7.00
CA ARG A 254 7.14 33.29 8.26
C ARG A 254 7.49 32.32 9.39
N GLY A 255 7.38 31.01 9.17
CA GLY A 255 7.65 30.01 10.19
C GLY A 255 6.73 30.13 11.41
N ALA A 256 5.47 30.49 11.18
CA ALA A 256 4.54 30.90 12.23
C ALA A 256 3.14 30.30 12.04
N ILE A 257 2.34 30.36 13.10
CA ILE A 257 0.90 30.12 13.03
C ILE A 257 0.13 31.40 13.30
N GLY A 258 -0.96 31.57 12.56
CA GLY A 258 -1.94 32.62 12.76
C GLY A 258 -3.27 32.06 13.24
N ARG A 259 -4.08 32.95 13.82
CA ARG A 259 -5.42 32.64 14.33
C ARG A 259 -6.38 33.72 13.86
N LEU A 260 -7.51 33.32 13.28
CA LEU A 260 -8.59 34.22 12.88
C LEU A 260 -9.85 33.95 13.68
N ASP A 261 -10.63 35.00 13.87
CA ASP A 261 -12.04 34.89 14.27
C ASP A 261 -12.87 34.33 13.11
N PRO A 262 -13.63 33.24 13.31
CA PRO A 262 -14.37 32.60 12.22
C PRO A 262 -15.54 33.46 11.70
N ARG A 263 -16.04 34.42 12.49
CA ARG A 263 -17.16 35.30 12.13
C ARG A 263 -16.67 36.58 11.46
N THR A 264 -15.69 37.26 12.06
CA THR A 264 -15.21 38.57 11.58
C THR A 264 -14.04 38.49 10.62
N LEU A 265 -13.36 37.33 10.55
CA LEU A 265 -12.11 37.13 9.80
C LEU A 265 -10.93 37.98 10.27
N GLN A 266 -11.07 38.64 11.42
CA GLN A 266 -10.00 39.45 11.99
C GLN A 266 -8.96 38.58 12.71
N PRO A 267 -7.67 38.93 12.66
CA PRO A 267 -6.63 38.27 13.44
C PRO A 267 -6.92 38.28 14.94
N ARG A 268 -6.74 37.13 15.60
CA ARG A 268 -6.86 36.99 17.06
C ARG A 268 -5.47 36.84 17.67
N GLY A 269 -4.94 37.93 18.20
CA GLY A 269 -3.61 37.99 18.80
C GLY A 269 -2.49 38.05 17.76
N LYS A 270 -1.24 38.10 18.25
CA LYS A 270 -0.05 38.13 17.39
C LYS A 270 0.27 36.72 16.86
N PRO A 271 0.79 36.59 15.63
CA PRO A 271 1.28 35.30 15.11
C PRO A 271 2.31 34.67 16.06
N VAL A 272 2.26 33.35 16.17
CA VAL A 272 3.12 32.58 17.09
C VAL A 272 4.17 31.85 16.27
N ARG A 273 5.44 32.16 16.52
CA ARG A 273 6.55 31.54 15.81
C ARG A 273 6.73 30.09 16.25
N VAL A 274 6.84 29.18 15.29
CA VAL A 274 7.02 27.75 15.51
C VAL A 274 8.33 27.20 14.93
N GLY A 275 8.99 27.95 14.03
CA GLY A 275 10.33 27.65 13.51
C GLY A 275 10.33 27.02 12.10
N GLY A 276 11.53 26.91 11.51
CA GLY A 276 11.82 26.14 10.29
C GLY A 276 10.90 26.41 9.10
N GLU A 277 10.19 25.37 8.67
CA GLU A 277 9.10 25.43 7.69
C GLU A 277 7.91 24.61 8.22
N PRO A 278 6.99 25.24 8.96
CA PRO A 278 5.83 24.57 9.52
C PRO A 278 4.88 24.20 8.39
N ALA A 279 4.19 23.10 8.60
CA ALA A 279 3.67 22.35 7.49
C ALA A 279 2.19 21.99 7.74
N TRP A 280 1.96 20.99 8.58
CA TRP A 280 0.63 20.46 8.90
C TRP A 280 0.34 20.59 10.40
N LEU A 281 -0.94 20.74 10.72
CA LEU A 281 -1.41 20.97 12.08
C LEU A 281 -2.63 20.08 12.38
N ALA A 282 -2.73 19.59 13.62
CA ALA A 282 -3.85 18.78 14.07
C ALA A 282 -4.19 19.07 15.53
N ARG A 283 -5.47 18.95 15.87
CA ARG A 283 -5.94 19.10 17.25
C ARG A 283 -5.87 17.77 17.99
N ALA A 284 -5.38 17.80 19.23
CA ALA A 284 -5.60 16.73 20.19
C ALA A 284 -5.86 17.32 21.59
N GLY A 285 -7.01 17.01 22.15
CA GLY A 285 -7.46 17.56 23.43
C GLY A 285 -7.58 19.09 23.41
N ARG A 286 -6.91 19.73 24.38
CA ARG A 286 -6.81 21.20 24.53
C ARG A 286 -5.68 21.83 23.71
N TYR A 287 -4.90 21.02 22.99
CA TYR A 287 -3.73 21.49 22.26
C TYR A 287 -3.92 21.38 20.74
N LEU A 288 -3.24 22.27 20.04
CA LEU A 288 -2.95 22.16 18.62
C LEU A 288 -1.49 21.74 18.46
N PHE A 289 -1.24 20.70 17.69
CA PHE A 289 0.10 20.24 17.35
C PHE A 289 0.46 20.75 15.96
N VAL A 290 1.63 21.37 15.84
CA VAL A 290 2.14 21.93 14.59
C VAL A 290 3.46 21.24 14.26
N GLY A 291 3.52 20.59 13.11
CA GLY A 291 4.73 19.93 12.63
C GLY A 291 5.65 20.89 11.88
N ASP A 292 6.95 20.80 12.16
CA ASP A 292 8.03 21.48 11.46
C ASP A 292 8.94 20.43 10.81
N ALA A 293 8.87 20.36 9.48
CA ALA A 293 9.58 19.40 8.67
C ALA A 293 11.09 19.60 8.70
N VAL A 294 11.56 20.86 8.70
CA VAL A 294 12.99 21.20 8.67
C VAL A 294 13.64 20.86 9.99
N GLN A 295 12.97 21.20 11.09
CA GLN A 295 13.52 20.95 12.43
C GLN A 295 13.27 19.52 12.93
N GLY A 296 12.34 18.78 12.31
CA GLY A 296 11.91 17.45 12.75
C GLY A 296 11.18 17.49 14.09
N THR A 297 10.39 18.55 14.33
CA THR A 297 9.73 18.78 15.62
C THR A 297 8.21 18.93 15.51
N ALA A 298 7.52 18.67 16.61
CA ALA A 298 6.11 18.98 16.79
C ALA A 298 5.94 19.93 17.98
N THR A 299 5.39 21.11 17.73
CA THR A 299 5.14 22.13 18.76
C THR A 299 3.71 22.05 19.26
N ARG A 300 3.54 22.04 20.58
CA ARG A 300 2.24 22.09 21.26
C ARG A 300 1.82 23.54 21.46
N ILE A 301 0.61 23.89 21.05
CA ILE A 301 0.01 25.21 21.25
C ILE A 301 -1.26 25.02 22.08
N ASP A 302 -1.35 25.69 23.22
CA ASP A 302 -2.56 25.68 24.03
C ASP A 302 -3.66 26.49 23.33
N LEU A 303 -4.79 25.85 23.01
CA LEU A 303 -5.86 26.46 22.21
C LEU A 303 -6.56 27.63 22.91
N ARG A 304 -6.47 27.71 24.24
CA ARG A 304 -7.12 28.75 25.04
C ARG A 304 -6.28 30.02 25.05
N SER A 305 -5.02 29.90 25.47
CA SER A 305 -4.07 31.02 25.54
C SER A 305 -3.48 31.40 24.19
N GLY A 306 -3.45 30.46 23.24
CA GLY A 306 -2.75 30.57 21.97
C GLY A 306 -1.24 30.55 22.08
N LYS A 307 -0.66 30.20 23.23
CA LYS A 307 0.78 30.18 23.44
C LYS A 307 1.37 28.77 23.33
N PRO A 308 2.67 28.63 22.99
CA PRO A 308 3.35 27.34 23.06
C PRO A 308 3.31 26.76 24.48
N ALA A 309 3.00 25.46 24.56
CA ALA A 309 2.93 24.70 25.81
C ALA A 309 4.16 23.80 25.94
N GLY A 310 5.22 24.36 26.54
CA GLY A 310 6.52 23.70 26.69
C GLY A 310 7.40 23.76 25.43
N PRO A 311 8.60 23.17 25.48
CA PRO A 311 9.52 23.17 24.35
C PRO A 311 8.99 22.30 23.18
N PRO A 312 9.44 22.56 21.93
CA PRO A 312 9.15 21.71 20.79
C PRO A 312 9.58 20.25 21.04
N ILE A 313 8.74 19.30 20.65
CA ILE A 313 9.00 17.87 20.81
C ILE A 313 9.75 17.38 19.58
N ARG A 314 10.97 16.88 19.74
CA ARG A 314 11.74 16.30 18.64
C ARG A 314 11.22 14.89 18.31
N VAL A 315 10.84 14.69 17.05
CA VAL A 315 10.38 13.39 16.53
C VAL A 315 11.28 12.84 15.42
N ALA A 316 12.13 13.68 14.86
CA ALA A 316 13.10 13.33 13.82
C ALA A 316 14.35 14.22 13.91
N PRO A 317 15.47 13.78 13.32
CA PRO A 317 16.61 14.65 13.05
C PRO A 317 16.19 15.82 12.15
N PRO A 318 16.78 17.03 12.33
CA PRO A 318 16.61 18.11 11.36
C PRO A 318 17.12 17.67 9.98
N ALA A 319 16.42 18.05 8.92
CA ALA A 319 16.77 17.66 7.55
C ALA A 319 16.54 18.80 6.55
N LYS A 320 17.47 18.93 5.59
CA LYS A 320 17.34 19.81 4.40
C LYS A 320 17.67 18.98 3.15
N PRO A 321 16.81 18.94 2.12
CA PRO A 321 15.53 19.65 1.98
C PRO A 321 14.45 19.18 2.98
N ALA A 322 13.48 20.04 3.28
CA ALA A 322 12.39 19.78 4.23
C ALA A 322 11.55 18.57 3.79
N PRO A 323 11.71 17.40 4.42
CA PRO A 323 11.07 16.18 3.93
C PRO A 323 9.60 16.16 4.39
N ALA A 324 8.75 15.36 3.75
CA ALA A 324 7.33 15.42 4.04
C ALA A 324 7.00 15.06 5.50
N PHE A 325 6.09 15.83 6.10
CA PHE A 325 5.80 15.77 7.53
C PHE A 325 4.30 15.99 7.75
N ALA A 326 3.59 14.94 8.12
CA ALA A 326 2.15 14.97 8.37
C ALA A 326 1.85 14.78 9.86
N VAL A 327 0.79 15.44 10.33
CA VAL A 327 0.28 15.32 11.69
C VAL A 327 -1.18 14.91 11.58
N ALA A 328 -1.55 13.76 12.13
CA ALA A 328 -2.94 13.31 12.17
C ALA A 328 -3.46 13.15 13.60
N PRO A 329 -4.72 13.56 13.86
CA PRO A 329 -5.32 13.42 15.18
C PRO A 329 -5.77 11.98 15.45
N ALA A 330 -5.55 11.51 16.68
CA ALA A 330 -5.99 10.21 17.19
C ALA A 330 -6.51 10.37 18.62
N GLY A 331 -7.76 10.84 18.75
CA GLY A 331 -8.38 11.12 20.05
C GLY A 331 -7.63 12.20 20.82
N ASN A 332 -7.08 11.84 21.99
CA ASN A 332 -6.28 12.75 22.82
C ASN A 332 -4.77 12.68 22.54
N SER A 333 -4.39 12.22 21.35
CA SER A 333 -3.01 12.13 20.88
C SER A 333 -2.92 12.52 19.41
N VAL A 334 -1.71 12.78 18.92
CA VAL A 334 -1.42 12.91 17.48
C VAL A 334 -0.39 11.87 17.06
N TRP A 335 -0.49 11.45 15.81
CA TRP A 335 0.57 10.73 15.12
C TRP A 335 1.29 11.68 14.17
N VAL A 336 2.61 11.61 14.17
CA VAL A 336 3.49 12.47 13.38
C VAL A 336 4.36 11.60 12.49
N SER A 337 4.34 11.82 11.17
CA SER A 337 5.24 11.14 10.26
C SER A 337 6.59 11.83 10.15
N SER A 338 7.63 11.00 10.01
CA SER A 338 8.96 11.44 9.65
C SER A 338 9.43 10.68 8.42
N PHE A 339 9.52 11.41 7.32
CA PHE A 339 10.10 10.89 6.09
C PHE A 339 11.61 10.61 6.26
N ALA A 340 12.37 11.49 6.93
CA ALA A 340 13.82 11.35 7.11
C ALA A 340 14.23 10.09 7.87
N SER A 341 13.52 9.78 8.96
CA SER A 341 13.83 8.63 9.81
C SER A 341 12.96 7.40 9.50
N SER A 342 12.04 7.48 8.53
CA SER A 342 11.09 6.40 8.20
C SER A 342 10.32 5.89 9.43
N THR A 343 9.88 6.83 10.26
CA THR A 343 9.21 6.54 11.53
C THR A 343 7.93 7.33 11.71
N LEU A 344 7.11 6.86 12.64
CA LEU A 344 5.94 7.54 13.15
C LEU A 344 6.09 7.73 14.65
N ALA A 345 5.83 8.94 15.14
CA ALA A 345 5.83 9.24 16.56
C ALA A 345 4.42 9.52 17.05
N ARG A 346 4.01 8.87 18.14
CA ARG A 346 2.77 9.19 18.85
C ARG A 346 3.05 10.15 19.98
N ILE A 347 2.34 11.27 20.00
CA ILE A 347 2.46 12.29 21.03
C ILE A 347 1.11 12.42 21.75
N SER A 348 1.10 12.21 23.06
CA SER A 348 -0.11 12.39 23.88
C SER A 348 -0.29 13.85 24.30
N ALA A 349 -1.55 14.30 24.34
CA ALA A 349 -1.91 15.61 24.87
C ALA A 349 -1.77 15.69 26.41
N THR A 350 -1.71 14.57 27.13
CA THR A 350 -1.69 14.54 28.60
C THR A 350 -0.36 14.14 29.23
N SER A 351 0.58 13.58 28.47
CA SER A 351 1.85 13.10 29.02
C SER A 351 2.95 14.16 28.93
N THR A 352 3.50 14.55 30.08
CA THR A 352 4.74 15.35 30.20
C THR A 352 5.97 14.52 30.60
N ALA A 353 5.84 13.22 30.87
CA ALA A 353 6.95 12.38 31.33
C ALA A 353 6.89 10.90 30.87
N ALA A 354 8.09 10.33 30.77
CA ALA A 354 8.53 8.93 30.59
C ALA A 354 8.78 8.41 29.17
N GLN A 355 9.87 7.64 29.06
CA GLN A 355 10.53 7.11 27.86
C GLN A 355 9.60 6.31 26.94
N PRO A 356 9.85 6.32 25.62
CA PRO A 356 9.04 5.58 24.65
C PRO A 356 9.11 4.07 24.91
N ARG A 357 7.95 3.39 24.94
CA ARG A 357 7.92 1.95 24.70
C ARG A 357 8.16 1.73 23.21
N ALA A 358 9.34 1.21 22.85
CA ALA A 358 9.64 0.79 21.49
C ALA A 358 8.77 -0.43 21.15
N ILE A 359 7.85 -0.26 20.21
CA ILE A 359 7.08 -1.37 19.63
C ILE A 359 7.70 -1.63 18.26
N THR A 360 8.48 -2.70 18.15
CA THR A 360 8.99 -3.17 16.86
C THR A 360 7.85 -3.88 16.14
N ALA A 361 7.31 -3.27 15.08
CA ALA A 361 6.33 -3.90 14.21
C ALA A 361 6.95 -5.17 13.59
N THR A 362 6.55 -6.33 14.09
CA THR A 362 6.83 -7.64 13.47
C THR A 362 5.57 -8.11 12.76
N SER A 363 5.72 -8.74 11.59
CA SER A 363 4.58 -9.29 10.85
C SER A 363 4.06 -10.54 11.57
N SER A 364 3.12 -10.35 12.50
CA SER A 364 2.41 -11.44 13.15
C SER A 364 0.90 -11.31 12.95
N HIS A 365 0.42 -11.67 11.76
CA HIS A 365 -0.95 -12.15 11.59
C HIS A 365 -0.93 -13.66 11.68
N THR A 366 -0.83 -14.19 12.91
CA THR A 366 -1.41 -15.51 13.20
C THR A 366 -2.79 -15.24 13.78
N ALA A 367 -3.77 -15.09 12.90
CA ALA A 367 -5.13 -15.46 13.28
C ALA A 367 -5.06 -16.94 13.63
N ARG A 368 -5.02 -17.26 14.93
CA ARG A 368 -5.30 -18.62 15.41
C ARG A 368 -6.76 -18.90 15.11
N SER A 369 -7.05 -19.33 13.89
CA SER A 369 -8.14 -20.28 13.71
C SER A 369 -7.63 -21.61 14.24
N ASN A 370 -8.42 -22.26 15.09
CA ASN A 370 -8.22 -23.66 15.44
C ASN A 370 -8.51 -24.50 14.18
N ALA A 371 -7.56 -24.53 13.25
CA ALA A 371 -7.52 -25.46 12.14
C ALA A 371 -6.46 -26.50 12.49
N GLY A 372 -6.83 -27.79 12.46
CA GLY A 372 -5.88 -28.89 12.58
C GLY A 372 -4.66 -28.64 11.69
N ALA A 373 -3.47 -28.97 12.18
CA ALA A 373 -2.22 -28.70 11.50
C ALA A 373 -2.31 -29.16 10.02
N LEU A 374 -2.28 -28.19 9.10
CA LEU A 374 -2.22 -28.49 7.66
C LEU A 374 -0.94 -29.32 7.39
N PRO A 375 -1.00 -30.31 6.50
CA PRO A 375 0.16 -31.13 6.16
C PRO A 375 1.32 -30.28 5.60
N ARG A 376 2.56 -30.73 5.79
CA ARG A 376 3.78 -30.03 5.32
C ARG A 376 3.93 -30.16 3.79
N GLY A 377 3.16 -29.37 3.02
CA GLY A 377 3.08 -29.47 1.56
C GLY A 377 4.31 -29.01 0.76
N ALA A 378 5.24 -28.25 1.35
CA ALA A 378 6.44 -27.78 0.67
C ALA A 378 7.57 -27.36 1.63
N LYS A 379 8.80 -27.30 1.13
CA LYS A 379 9.98 -26.84 1.88
C LYS A 379 10.79 -25.83 1.07
N VAL A 380 11.26 -24.77 1.72
CA VAL A 380 12.28 -23.91 1.13
C VAL A 380 13.63 -24.63 1.19
N ILE A 381 14.23 -24.88 0.03
CA ILE A 381 15.49 -25.62 -0.12
C ILE A 381 16.69 -24.73 -0.47
N ALA A 382 16.45 -23.50 -0.94
CA ALA A 382 17.51 -22.51 -1.14
C ALA A 382 17.00 -21.08 -0.90
N ARG A 383 17.91 -20.21 -0.45
CA ARG A 383 17.67 -18.77 -0.31
C ARG A 383 18.84 -18.03 -0.96
N ILE A 384 18.56 -17.41 -2.09
CA ILE A 384 19.57 -16.79 -2.95
C ILE A 384 19.44 -15.28 -2.76
N ALA A 385 20.48 -14.65 -2.20
CA ALA A 385 20.50 -13.20 -2.06
C ALA A 385 20.77 -12.53 -3.43
N LEU A 386 19.91 -11.60 -3.84
CA LEU A 386 20.12 -10.77 -5.02
C LEU A 386 20.99 -9.56 -4.67
N THR A 387 20.78 -8.99 -3.49
CA THR A 387 21.45 -7.79 -2.97
C THR A 387 22.13 -8.09 -1.63
N ARG A 388 23.13 -7.29 -1.25
CA ARG A 388 23.76 -7.35 0.09
C ARG A 388 22.98 -6.55 1.14
N THR A 389 22.06 -5.67 0.71
CA THR A 389 21.22 -4.82 1.55
C THR A 389 19.75 -5.19 1.41
N PRO A 390 18.96 -5.23 2.51
CA PRO A 390 17.51 -5.36 2.44
C PRO A 390 16.90 -4.28 1.54
N VAL A 391 15.86 -4.64 0.78
CA VAL A 391 15.28 -3.79 -0.26
C VAL A 391 13.92 -3.27 0.18
N ASP A 392 13.68 -1.96 0.08
CA ASP A 392 12.38 -1.37 0.34
C ASP A 392 11.42 -1.65 -0.84
N PHE A 393 10.62 -2.71 -0.70
CA PHE A 393 9.47 -3.13 -1.51
C PHE A 393 9.59 -3.23 -3.03
N GLY A 394 9.09 -4.36 -3.54
CA GLY A 394 8.95 -4.69 -4.94
C GLY A 394 10.02 -5.69 -5.36
N GLY A 395 9.81 -6.96 -4.99
CA GLY A 395 10.48 -8.04 -5.72
C GLY A 395 10.12 -7.86 -7.19
N GLY A 396 11.11 -7.50 -8.02
CA GLY A 396 10.89 -7.14 -9.41
C GLY A 396 10.45 -8.33 -10.26
N ALA A 397 10.44 -8.15 -11.58
CA ALA A 397 10.11 -9.23 -12.50
C ALA A 397 10.87 -10.53 -12.17
N LEU A 398 10.15 -11.67 -12.21
CA LEU A 398 10.68 -13.00 -11.94
C LEU A 398 10.12 -13.97 -12.99
N THR A 399 11.00 -14.71 -13.65
CA THR A 399 10.63 -15.76 -14.61
C THR A 399 11.63 -16.92 -14.58
N ALA A 400 11.24 -18.09 -15.06
CA ALA A 400 12.11 -19.25 -15.21
C ALA A 400 11.95 -19.79 -16.64
N GLY A 401 13.06 -20.01 -17.33
CA GLY A 401 13.10 -20.42 -18.73
C GLY A 401 14.46 -20.14 -19.36
N ASP A 402 14.66 -20.66 -20.57
CA ASP A 402 15.90 -20.53 -21.34
C ASP A 402 17.17 -20.83 -20.51
N GLY A 403 17.10 -21.91 -19.74
CA GLY A 403 18.24 -22.44 -18.97
C GLY A 403 18.56 -21.72 -17.66
N ALA A 404 17.80 -20.71 -17.24
CA ALA A 404 18.02 -20.03 -15.96
C ALA A 404 16.73 -19.51 -15.30
N VAL A 405 16.86 -19.09 -14.04
CA VAL A 405 15.86 -18.25 -13.36
C VAL A 405 16.33 -16.81 -13.46
N TRP A 406 15.43 -15.92 -13.87
CA TRP A 406 15.73 -14.51 -14.12
C TRP A 406 14.98 -13.67 -13.11
N ALA A 407 15.70 -12.95 -12.26
CA ALA A 407 15.13 -12.22 -11.14
C ALA A 407 15.66 -10.79 -11.11
N MET A 408 14.74 -9.81 -11.09
CA MET A 408 15.10 -8.41 -11.07
C MET A 408 15.37 -7.93 -9.63
N SER A 409 16.52 -7.27 -9.44
CA SER A 409 16.78 -6.41 -8.29
C SER A 409 16.43 -4.97 -8.62
N ASN A 410 15.30 -4.49 -8.10
CA ASN A 410 14.80 -3.14 -8.40
C ASN A 410 15.60 -2.00 -7.74
N SER A 411 16.29 -2.25 -6.62
CA SER A 411 17.17 -1.25 -6.01
C SER A 411 18.42 -0.99 -6.84
N ASP A 412 18.93 -2.06 -7.46
CA ASP A 412 20.22 -2.05 -8.12
C ASP A 412 20.07 -1.92 -9.64
N SER A 413 18.83 -1.82 -10.15
CA SER A 413 18.50 -1.85 -11.59
C SER A 413 19.31 -2.93 -12.31
N THR A 414 19.25 -4.15 -11.80
CA THR A 414 20.06 -5.28 -12.27
C THR A 414 19.20 -6.54 -12.36
N LEU A 415 19.17 -7.15 -13.54
CA LEU A 415 18.59 -8.48 -13.76
C LEU A 415 19.62 -9.54 -13.40
N MET A 416 19.25 -10.45 -12.50
CA MET A 416 20.08 -11.55 -12.05
C MET A 416 19.72 -12.81 -12.84
N ARG A 417 20.71 -13.41 -13.50
CA ARG A 417 20.60 -14.76 -14.06
C ARG A 417 21.04 -15.75 -12.99
N ILE A 418 20.14 -16.60 -12.54
CA ILE A 418 20.36 -17.57 -11.48
C ILE A 418 20.45 -18.96 -12.11
N ASP A 419 21.53 -19.66 -11.79
CA ASP A 419 21.70 -21.07 -12.13
C ASP A 419 20.85 -21.94 -11.18
N PRO A 420 19.84 -22.66 -11.71
CA PRO A 420 18.94 -23.46 -10.90
C PRO A 420 19.60 -24.76 -10.37
N THR A 421 20.72 -25.20 -10.92
CA THR A 421 21.45 -26.37 -10.41
C THR A 421 22.32 -26.02 -9.21
N ARG A 422 22.96 -24.84 -9.25
CA ARG A 422 23.86 -24.35 -8.21
C ARG A 422 23.16 -23.48 -7.15
N ASN A 423 21.93 -23.05 -7.41
CA ASN A 423 21.20 -22.06 -6.59
C ASN A 423 22.03 -20.78 -6.38
N ALA A 424 22.69 -20.29 -7.43
CA ALA A 424 23.61 -19.17 -7.35
C ALA A 424 23.42 -18.21 -8.52
N VAL A 425 23.71 -16.92 -8.28
CA VAL A 425 23.72 -15.90 -9.34
C VAL A 425 24.90 -16.18 -10.27
N ALA A 426 24.60 -16.52 -11.52
CA ALA A 426 25.57 -16.80 -12.58
C ALA A 426 25.96 -15.53 -13.35
N ALA A 427 25.05 -14.58 -13.53
CA ALA A 427 25.32 -13.30 -14.18
C ALA A 427 24.47 -12.16 -13.62
N ARG A 428 24.99 -10.94 -13.75
CA ARG A 428 24.33 -9.68 -13.38
C ARG A 428 24.29 -8.77 -14.60
N ILE A 429 23.09 -8.36 -15.01
CA ILE A 429 22.87 -7.64 -16.26
C ILE A 429 22.26 -6.30 -15.93
N LYS A 430 22.92 -5.21 -16.32
CA LYS A 430 22.42 -3.86 -16.08
C LYS A 430 21.33 -3.53 -17.08
N VAL A 431 20.12 -3.34 -16.58
CA VAL A 431 18.93 -2.93 -17.36
C VAL A 431 18.08 -1.99 -16.51
N PRO A 432 17.27 -1.09 -17.13
CA PRO A 432 16.23 -0.38 -16.40
C PRO A 432 15.32 -1.38 -15.65
N ALA A 433 14.55 -0.93 -14.65
CA ALA A 433 13.68 -1.83 -13.92
C ALA A 433 12.43 -2.19 -14.76
N PRO A 434 12.28 -3.44 -15.24
CA PRO A 434 11.12 -3.85 -16.00
C PRO A 434 9.92 -4.11 -15.07
N GLU A 435 8.72 -4.03 -15.64
CA GLU A 435 7.49 -4.39 -14.95
C GLU A 435 7.29 -5.91 -14.92
N ALA A 436 7.44 -6.55 -16.08
CA ALA A 436 7.27 -7.98 -16.25
C ALA A 436 8.43 -8.59 -17.05
N ALA A 437 8.64 -9.90 -16.83
CA ALA A 437 9.60 -10.69 -17.57
C ALA A 437 8.95 -12.01 -17.98
N ALA A 438 9.26 -12.48 -19.18
CA ALA A 438 8.95 -13.84 -19.62
C ALA A 438 10.18 -14.43 -20.30
N ALA A 439 10.34 -15.75 -20.17
CA ALA A 439 11.42 -16.50 -20.79
C ALA A 439 10.79 -17.56 -21.70
N GLY A 440 11.25 -17.63 -22.93
CA GLY A 440 10.82 -18.58 -23.94
C GLY A 440 11.29 -18.17 -25.32
N ASP A 441 11.21 -19.13 -26.26
CA ASP A 441 11.65 -18.95 -27.65
C ASP A 441 13.13 -18.50 -27.75
N GLY A 442 13.97 -19.06 -26.88
CA GLY A 442 15.41 -18.80 -26.86
C GLY A 442 15.79 -17.41 -26.35
N ALA A 443 14.87 -16.69 -25.69
CA ALA A 443 15.11 -15.32 -25.24
C ALA A 443 14.35 -14.96 -23.95
N VAL A 444 14.89 -13.97 -23.25
CA VAL A 444 14.21 -13.33 -22.12
C VAL A 444 13.66 -11.99 -22.58
N TRP A 445 12.38 -11.76 -22.32
CA TRP A 445 11.65 -10.59 -22.76
C TRP A 445 11.24 -9.74 -21.56
N LEU A 446 11.52 -8.44 -21.60
CA LEU A 446 11.30 -7.51 -20.51
C LEU A 446 10.41 -6.35 -20.96
N SER A 447 9.36 -6.01 -20.21
CA SER A 447 8.47 -4.89 -20.53
C SER A 447 8.79 -3.62 -19.74
N TYR A 448 8.76 -2.47 -20.42
CA TYR A 448 9.05 -1.15 -19.84
C TYR A 448 7.88 -0.19 -20.05
N PRO A 449 6.98 -0.06 -19.05
CA PRO A 449 5.74 0.70 -19.21
C PRO A 449 5.93 2.21 -19.39
N SER A 450 7.04 2.78 -18.92
CA SER A 450 7.34 4.21 -19.11
C SER A 450 7.91 4.54 -20.49
N GLU A 451 8.35 3.52 -21.24
CA GLU A 451 9.01 3.67 -22.53
C GLU A 451 8.15 3.12 -23.68
N ASP A 452 7.03 2.45 -23.37
CA ASP A 452 6.20 1.72 -24.33
C ASP A 452 7.00 0.70 -25.15
N THR A 453 7.97 0.05 -24.51
CA THR A 453 8.89 -0.90 -25.15
C THR A 453 8.94 -2.26 -24.47
N VAL A 454 9.40 -3.25 -25.25
CA VAL A 454 9.88 -4.55 -24.78
C VAL A 454 11.33 -4.74 -25.23
N SER A 455 12.21 -5.15 -24.33
CA SER A 455 13.57 -5.58 -24.71
C SER A 455 13.64 -7.09 -24.81
N ARG A 456 14.44 -7.57 -25.78
CA ARG A 456 14.86 -8.96 -25.92
C ARG A 456 16.27 -9.13 -25.41
N ILE A 457 16.51 -10.12 -24.56
CA ILE A 457 17.81 -10.49 -24.03
C ILE A 457 18.17 -11.89 -24.53
N ASP A 458 19.39 -12.02 -25.05
CA ASP A 458 19.99 -13.31 -25.35
C ASP A 458 20.50 -13.96 -24.05
N PRO A 459 19.99 -15.14 -23.67
CA PRO A 459 20.33 -15.82 -22.43
C PRO A 459 21.75 -16.41 -22.41
N VAL A 460 22.39 -16.59 -23.58
CA VAL A 460 23.76 -17.09 -23.72
C VAL A 460 24.74 -15.94 -23.52
N THR A 461 24.57 -14.85 -24.26
CA THR A 461 25.49 -13.70 -24.22
C THR A 461 25.16 -12.69 -23.11
N ASN A 462 23.97 -12.80 -22.49
CA ASN A 462 23.43 -11.87 -21.50
C ASN A 462 23.32 -10.43 -22.02
N ARG A 463 23.13 -10.24 -23.33
CA ARG A 463 23.03 -8.93 -23.98
C ARG A 463 21.62 -8.64 -24.44
N VAL A 464 21.23 -7.37 -24.35
CA VAL A 464 20.01 -6.88 -25.02
C VAL A 464 20.26 -6.91 -26.53
N THR A 465 19.46 -7.69 -27.25
CA THR A 465 19.58 -7.89 -28.71
C THR A 465 18.55 -7.11 -29.51
N ALA A 466 17.45 -6.68 -28.89
CA ALA A 466 16.45 -5.82 -29.51
C ALA A 466 15.69 -4.98 -28.48
N THR A 467 15.21 -3.82 -28.93
CA THR A 467 14.21 -3.00 -28.24
C THR A 467 13.06 -2.77 -29.21
N ILE A 468 11.84 -3.11 -28.80
CA ILE A 468 10.66 -3.22 -29.66
C ILE A 468 9.57 -2.31 -29.10
N HIS A 469 9.10 -1.36 -29.90
CA HIS A 469 7.96 -0.53 -29.51
C HIS A 469 6.66 -1.32 -29.59
N VAL A 470 5.83 -1.21 -28.55
CA VAL A 470 4.54 -1.90 -28.40
C VAL A 470 3.45 -0.87 -28.09
N GLY A 471 2.25 -1.34 -27.74
CA GLY A 471 1.19 -0.43 -27.29
C GLY A 471 1.49 0.23 -25.94
N PRO A 472 0.70 1.25 -25.54
CA PRO A 472 1.00 2.07 -24.37
C PRO A 472 0.96 1.30 -23.03
N GLN A 473 1.94 1.58 -22.16
CA GLN A 473 2.13 1.00 -20.83
C GLN A 473 2.11 -0.54 -20.82
N PRO A 474 3.08 -1.22 -21.45
CA PRO A 474 3.18 -2.68 -21.41
C PRO A 474 3.40 -3.20 -19.97
N SER A 475 2.44 -3.98 -19.46
CA SER A 475 2.37 -4.40 -18.04
C SER A 475 2.42 -5.92 -17.82
N GLY A 476 2.04 -6.70 -18.82
CA GLY A 476 2.13 -8.16 -18.79
C GLY A 476 2.79 -8.68 -20.05
N ILE A 477 3.53 -9.79 -19.94
CA ILE A 477 4.19 -10.43 -21.07
C ILE A 477 4.10 -11.96 -20.93
N ALA A 478 3.79 -12.65 -22.02
CA ALA A 478 3.82 -14.11 -22.10
C ALA A 478 4.41 -14.56 -23.43
N VAL A 479 5.15 -15.65 -23.39
CA VAL A 479 5.72 -16.28 -24.60
C VAL A 479 4.89 -17.51 -24.94
N ALA A 480 4.55 -17.64 -26.21
CA ALA A 480 3.95 -18.82 -26.83
C ALA A 480 4.82 -19.23 -28.03
N PRO A 481 4.66 -20.45 -28.58
CA PRO A 481 5.31 -20.81 -29.83
C PRO A 481 5.06 -19.74 -30.91
N ASP A 482 6.13 -19.27 -31.55
CA ASP A 482 6.13 -18.28 -32.63
C ASP A 482 5.50 -16.91 -32.30
N ALA A 483 5.33 -16.58 -31.01
CA ALA A 483 4.71 -15.32 -30.59
C ALA A 483 5.08 -14.89 -29.18
N VAL A 484 5.37 -13.60 -29.01
CA VAL A 484 5.39 -12.94 -27.71
C VAL A 484 4.19 -12.02 -27.61
N TRP A 485 3.40 -12.18 -26.56
CA TRP A 485 2.17 -11.41 -26.33
C TRP A 485 2.38 -10.43 -25.19
N VAL A 486 1.99 -9.18 -25.40
CA VAL A 486 2.23 -8.07 -24.47
C VAL A 486 0.93 -7.36 -24.17
N ALA A 487 0.52 -7.29 -22.90
CA ALA A 487 -0.66 -6.57 -22.47
C ALA A 487 -0.34 -5.10 -22.22
N ASN A 488 -1.07 -4.22 -22.89
CA ASN A 488 -0.86 -2.78 -22.88
C ASN A 488 -1.96 -2.12 -22.03
N ALA A 489 -1.54 -1.55 -20.89
CA ALA A 489 -2.44 -0.99 -19.88
C ALA A 489 -2.99 0.40 -20.24
N GLY A 490 -2.23 1.23 -20.98
CA GLY A 490 -2.56 2.63 -21.29
C GLY A 490 -3.60 2.80 -22.40
N GLY A 491 -4.35 1.73 -22.66
CA GLY A 491 -5.31 1.56 -23.75
C GLY A 491 -5.53 0.07 -23.93
N PRO A 492 -6.44 -0.56 -23.15
CA PRO A 492 -6.47 -2.01 -22.93
C PRO A 492 -6.45 -2.81 -24.24
N SER A 493 -5.26 -3.29 -24.57
CA SER A 493 -4.95 -4.00 -25.80
C SER A 493 -3.85 -5.03 -25.58
N VAL A 494 -3.62 -5.89 -26.57
CA VAL A 494 -2.52 -6.85 -26.57
C VAL A 494 -1.75 -6.74 -27.87
N SER A 495 -0.45 -6.49 -27.79
CA SER A 495 0.47 -6.54 -28.93
C SER A 495 1.02 -7.95 -29.11
N ARG A 496 1.06 -8.44 -30.35
CA ARG A 496 1.72 -9.69 -30.74
C ARG A 496 3.03 -9.37 -31.44
N ILE A 497 4.14 -9.79 -30.87
CA ILE A 497 5.47 -9.71 -31.47
C ILE A 497 5.80 -11.06 -32.11
N ASP A 498 6.35 -11.01 -33.32
CA ASP A 498 7.03 -12.14 -33.94
C ASP A 498 8.48 -12.18 -33.45
N PRO A 499 8.89 -13.23 -32.71
CA PRO A 499 10.22 -13.29 -32.12
C PRO A 499 11.35 -13.54 -33.12
N ALA A 500 11.05 -14.05 -34.33
CA ALA A 500 12.04 -14.22 -35.39
C ALA A 500 12.44 -12.88 -36.01
N THR A 501 11.48 -11.96 -36.15
CA THR A 501 11.68 -10.65 -36.80
C THR A 501 11.77 -9.49 -35.81
N ASN A 502 11.46 -9.70 -34.53
CA ASN A 502 11.35 -8.67 -33.49
C ASN A 502 10.37 -7.55 -33.84
N ARG A 503 9.29 -7.88 -34.57
CA ARG A 503 8.29 -6.90 -35.03
C ARG A 503 6.92 -7.18 -34.44
N VAL A 504 6.21 -6.11 -34.12
CA VAL A 504 4.79 -6.19 -33.77
C VAL A 504 3.99 -6.53 -35.04
N VAL A 505 3.35 -7.69 -35.04
CA VAL A 505 2.52 -8.19 -36.14
C VAL A 505 1.10 -7.64 -36.06
N THR A 506 0.57 -7.46 -34.84
CA THR A 506 -0.78 -6.93 -34.63
C THR A 506 -0.95 -6.40 -33.21
N THR A 507 -1.95 -5.54 -33.02
CA THR A 507 -2.42 -5.10 -31.70
C THR A 507 -3.94 -5.29 -31.62
N ILE A 508 -4.38 -6.08 -30.64
CA ILE A 508 -5.77 -6.49 -30.47
C ILE A 508 -6.38 -5.71 -29.30
N ARG A 509 -7.50 -5.02 -29.50
CA ARG A 509 -8.19 -4.34 -28.40
C ARG A 509 -8.93 -5.35 -27.53
N VAL A 510 -8.75 -5.26 -26.21
CA VAL A 510 -9.37 -6.20 -25.23
C VAL A 510 -10.24 -5.51 -24.18
N GLY A 511 -10.25 -4.18 -24.11
CA GLY A 511 -11.15 -3.44 -23.22
C GLY A 511 -12.12 -2.50 -23.95
N PRO A 512 -13.03 -1.85 -23.20
CA PRO A 512 -14.05 -0.96 -23.77
C PRO A 512 -13.46 0.12 -24.69
N PRO A 513 -14.21 0.60 -25.70
CA PRO A 513 -13.74 1.62 -26.65
C PRO A 513 -13.24 2.92 -26.01
N LEU A 514 -13.69 3.25 -24.79
CA LEU A 514 -13.34 4.48 -24.06
C LEU A 514 -12.48 4.25 -22.80
N ALA A 515 -12.00 3.03 -22.55
CA ALA A 515 -11.13 2.78 -21.42
C ALA A 515 -9.73 3.40 -21.68
N CYS A 516 -9.34 4.38 -20.86
CA CYS A 516 -8.04 5.04 -20.97
C CYS A 516 -6.90 4.23 -20.34
N CYS A 517 -7.13 3.58 -19.19
CA CYS A 517 -6.10 2.82 -18.49
C CYS A 517 -6.67 1.59 -17.75
N ALA A 518 -5.89 0.51 -17.65
CA ALA A 518 -6.16 -0.64 -16.77
C ALA A 518 -4.95 -0.91 -15.85
N GLU A 519 -5.16 -1.06 -14.55
CA GLU A 519 -4.07 -1.29 -13.59
C GLU A 519 -3.57 -2.74 -13.66
N HIS A 520 -2.26 -2.97 -13.85
CA HIS A 520 -1.63 -4.30 -13.82
C HIS A 520 -2.36 -5.35 -14.68
N MET A 521 -2.46 -5.11 -15.99
CA MET A 521 -2.94 -6.16 -16.90
C MET A 521 -1.94 -7.32 -16.90
N SER A 522 -2.45 -8.52 -16.72
CA SER A 522 -1.67 -9.75 -16.86
C SER A 522 -2.26 -10.60 -17.98
N LEU A 523 -1.42 -11.44 -18.57
CA LEU A 523 -1.86 -12.37 -19.59
C LEU A 523 -1.15 -13.71 -19.44
N ILE A 524 -1.78 -14.77 -19.91
CA ILE A 524 -1.19 -16.09 -20.00
C ILE A 524 -1.59 -16.72 -21.33
N ALA A 525 -0.61 -17.25 -22.05
CA ALA A 525 -0.83 -18.03 -23.27
C ALA A 525 -0.76 -19.51 -22.92
N VAL A 526 -1.84 -20.25 -23.16
CA VAL A 526 -1.95 -21.66 -22.82
C VAL A 526 -2.71 -22.38 -23.94
N HIS A 527 -2.06 -23.37 -24.56
CA HIS A 527 -2.58 -24.11 -25.71
C HIS A 527 -3.05 -23.17 -26.84
N ARG A 528 -4.29 -23.33 -27.31
CA ARG A 528 -4.92 -22.50 -28.36
C ARG A 528 -5.69 -21.30 -27.80
N ALA A 529 -5.29 -20.78 -26.64
CA ALA A 529 -5.95 -19.63 -26.04
C ALA A 529 -4.95 -18.67 -25.38
N LEU A 530 -5.24 -17.39 -25.55
CA LEU A 530 -4.64 -16.32 -24.77
C LEU A 530 -5.71 -15.78 -23.81
N TRP A 531 -5.40 -15.75 -22.52
CA TRP A 531 -6.27 -15.17 -21.50
C TRP A 531 -5.66 -13.88 -20.98
N VAL A 532 -6.46 -12.82 -20.90
CA VAL A 532 -6.02 -11.47 -20.55
C VAL A 532 -6.88 -10.93 -19.43
N ALA A 533 -6.26 -10.56 -18.32
CA ALA A 533 -6.93 -9.88 -17.22
C ALA A 533 -7.09 -8.39 -17.56
N VAL A 534 -8.32 -7.90 -17.52
CA VAL A 534 -8.70 -6.51 -17.78
C VAL A 534 -9.41 -5.96 -16.52
N PRO A 535 -8.64 -5.54 -15.51
CA PRO A 535 -9.20 -5.24 -14.18
C PRO A 535 -10.18 -4.08 -14.13
N ASN A 536 -9.99 -3.01 -14.91
CA ASN A 536 -10.96 -1.91 -14.99
C ASN A 536 -12.34 -2.34 -15.52
N ALA A 537 -12.41 -3.48 -16.23
CA ALA A 537 -13.62 -4.08 -16.72
C ALA A 537 -14.10 -5.25 -15.84
N ASN A 538 -13.44 -5.55 -14.72
CA ASN A 538 -13.61 -6.81 -13.96
C ASN A 538 -13.66 -8.03 -14.90
N GLY A 539 -12.85 -8.00 -15.96
CA GLY A 539 -13.00 -8.89 -17.11
C GLY A 539 -11.80 -9.81 -17.26
N LEU A 540 -12.07 -11.05 -17.62
CA LEU A 540 -11.08 -11.97 -18.15
C LEU A 540 -11.41 -12.24 -19.63
N VAL A 541 -10.56 -11.76 -20.53
CA VAL A 541 -10.79 -11.78 -21.97
C VAL A 541 -10.05 -12.96 -22.58
N ARG A 542 -10.77 -13.78 -23.33
CA ARG A 542 -10.21 -14.88 -24.12
C ARG A 542 -9.99 -14.42 -25.54
N VAL A 543 -8.75 -14.52 -26.00
CA VAL A 543 -8.34 -14.23 -27.38
C VAL A 543 -7.88 -15.54 -28.02
N ASP A 544 -8.28 -15.75 -29.27
CA ASP A 544 -7.73 -16.83 -30.10
C ASP A 544 -6.40 -16.36 -30.71
N PRO A 545 -5.27 -17.01 -30.39
CA PRO A 545 -3.97 -16.59 -30.87
C PRO A 545 -3.78 -16.78 -32.39
N ALA A 546 -4.52 -17.71 -33.02
CA ALA A 546 -4.43 -17.96 -34.46
C ALA A 546 -5.22 -16.91 -35.25
N THR A 547 -6.48 -16.69 -34.88
CA THR A 547 -7.36 -15.72 -35.57
C THR A 547 -7.17 -14.28 -35.10
N ARG A 548 -6.51 -14.07 -33.95
CA ARG A 548 -6.22 -12.76 -33.34
C ARG A 548 -7.50 -12.00 -32.97
N LYS A 549 -8.57 -12.74 -32.67
CA LYS A 549 -9.88 -12.18 -32.33
C LYS A 549 -10.22 -12.45 -30.87
N VAL A 550 -10.91 -11.50 -30.26
CA VAL A 550 -11.56 -11.70 -28.96
C VAL A 550 -12.69 -12.71 -29.15
N VAL A 551 -12.60 -13.84 -28.45
CA VAL A 551 -13.58 -14.94 -28.51
C VAL A 551 -14.64 -14.76 -27.42
N ALA A 552 -14.24 -14.29 -26.25
CA ALA A 552 -15.13 -14.14 -25.11
C ALA A 552 -14.60 -13.12 -24.10
N THR A 553 -15.51 -12.55 -23.31
CA THR A 553 -15.17 -11.80 -22.09
C THR A 553 -15.96 -12.38 -20.93
N VAL A 554 -15.25 -12.85 -19.91
CA VAL A 554 -15.83 -13.38 -18.67
C VAL A 554 -15.86 -12.28 -17.63
N LYS A 555 -17.04 -11.96 -17.11
CA LYS A 555 -17.18 -10.98 -16.03
C LYS A 555 -16.94 -11.65 -14.69
N LEU A 556 -15.97 -11.15 -13.94
CA LEU A 556 -15.66 -11.60 -12.58
C LEU A 556 -16.37 -10.73 -11.54
N PRO A 557 -16.73 -11.29 -10.37
CA PRO A 557 -17.30 -10.53 -9.24
C PRO A 557 -16.23 -9.74 -8.46
N TYR A 558 -15.00 -9.68 -8.97
CA TYR A 558 -13.87 -8.93 -8.43
C TYR A 558 -12.96 -8.47 -9.58
N ALA A 559 -12.11 -7.47 -9.33
CA ALA A 559 -11.15 -7.00 -10.32
C ALA A 559 -9.89 -7.89 -10.31
N PRO A 560 -9.51 -8.53 -11.43
CA PRO A 560 -8.31 -9.35 -11.52
C PRO A 560 -7.04 -8.48 -11.67
N CYS A 561 -6.64 -7.76 -10.62
CA CYS A 561 -5.49 -6.83 -10.63
C CYS A 561 -4.14 -7.49 -10.30
N ALA A 562 -4.02 -8.79 -10.53
CA ALA A 562 -2.80 -9.54 -10.32
C ALA A 562 -2.64 -10.59 -11.43
N PHE A 563 -1.90 -11.66 -11.16
CA PHE A 563 -1.51 -12.62 -12.17
C PHE A 563 -2.60 -13.63 -12.53
N LEU A 564 -2.38 -14.26 -13.68
CA LEU A 564 -3.11 -15.41 -14.17
C LEU A 564 -2.17 -16.61 -14.26
N VAL A 565 -2.71 -17.79 -13.98
CA VAL A 565 -2.10 -19.07 -14.39
C VAL A 565 -3.18 -19.95 -14.97
N ALA A 566 -2.84 -20.78 -15.95
CA ALA A 566 -3.80 -21.65 -16.58
C ALA A 566 -3.15 -22.95 -17.05
N ASP A 567 -3.98 -23.99 -17.14
CA ASP A 567 -3.71 -25.23 -17.84
C ASP A 567 -4.96 -25.60 -18.67
N GLU A 568 -5.03 -26.84 -19.17
CA GLU A 568 -6.21 -27.33 -19.89
C GLU A 568 -7.46 -27.45 -19.00
N SER A 569 -7.29 -27.59 -17.69
CA SER A 569 -8.34 -27.86 -16.73
C SER A 569 -9.00 -26.59 -16.18
N GLY A 570 -8.30 -25.46 -16.20
CA GLY A 570 -8.75 -24.24 -15.54
C GLY A 570 -7.86 -23.03 -15.79
N VAL A 571 -8.48 -21.85 -15.70
CA VAL A 571 -7.77 -20.56 -15.60
C VAL A 571 -7.97 -20.02 -14.18
N TRP A 572 -6.89 -19.65 -13.53
CA TRP A 572 -6.89 -19.07 -12.20
C TRP A 572 -6.53 -17.60 -12.27
N SER A 573 -7.26 -16.79 -11.51
CA SER A 573 -7.07 -15.35 -11.47
C SER A 573 -7.04 -14.83 -10.05
N ALA A 574 -5.98 -14.09 -9.72
CA ALA A 574 -5.84 -13.40 -8.45
C ALA A 574 -6.33 -11.95 -8.55
N GLY A 575 -6.98 -11.48 -7.48
CA GLY A 575 -7.50 -10.12 -7.36
C GLY A 575 -6.46 -9.07 -6.93
N GLY A 576 -5.30 -9.50 -6.40
CA GLY A 576 -4.26 -8.57 -5.96
C GLY A 576 -4.73 -7.58 -4.90
N GLY A 577 -4.15 -6.39 -4.93
CA GLY A 577 -4.57 -5.27 -4.07
C GLY A 577 -5.97 -4.71 -4.38
N CYS A 578 -6.60 -5.13 -5.47
CA CYS A 578 -7.97 -4.73 -5.78
C CYS A 578 -9.01 -5.63 -5.09
N ALA A 579 -8.67 -6.90 -4.83
CA ALA A 579 -9.58 -7.85 -4.21
C ALA A 579 -8.83 -9.03 -3.57
N ASP A 580 -9.22 -9.35 -2.34
CA ASP A 580 -8.80 -10.54 -1.59
C ASP A 580 -9.46 -11.83 -2.12
N ALA A 581 -9.17 -12.17 -3.37
CA ALA A 581 -9.81 -13.31 -4.02
C ALA A 581 -8.89 -14.01 -5.01
N VAL A 582 -8.97 -15.34 -5.01
CA VAL A 582 -8.49 -16.21 -6.09
C VAL A 582 -9.68 -16.94 -6.67
N GLY A 583 -9.91 -16.81 -7.98
CA GLY A 583 -11.03 -17.44 -8.67
C GLY A 583 -10.57 -18.41 -9.74
N ARG A 584 -11.34 -19.50 -9.92
CA ARG A 584 -11.13 -20.53 -10.94
C ARG A 584 -12.19 -20.43 -12.01
N ILE A 585 -11.78 -20.28 -13.26
CA ILE A 585 -12.62 -20.19 -14.43
C ILE A 585 -12.45 -21.46 -15.25
N ASP A 586 -13.55 -22.08 -15.66
CA ASP A 586 -13.53 -23.17 -16.61
C ASP A 586 -13.31 -22.61 -18.03
N PRO A 587 -12.27 -23.05 -18.76
CA PRO A 587 -11.94 -22.46 -20.06
C PRO A 587 -12.94 -22.82 -21.18
N ARG A 588 -13.75 -23.87 -21.01
CA ARG A 588 -14.75 -24.32 -21.98
C ARG A 588 -16.09 -23.62 -21.74
N THR A 589 -16.61 -23.72 -20.53
CA THR A 589 -17.92 -23.15 -20.16
C THR A 589 -17.84 -21.66 -19.86
N ARG A 590 -16.63 -21.16 -19.55
CA ARG A 590 -16.35 -19.76 -19.18
C ARG A 590 -17.00 -19.34 -17.86
N ALA A 591 -17.42 -20.32 -17.07
CA ALA A 591 -18.03 -20.09 -15.76
C ALA A 591 -16.95 -19.96 -14.68
N LEU A 592 -17.20 -19.08 -13.70
CA LEU A 592 -16.46 -19.08 -12.44
C LEU A 592 -16.91 -20.29 -11.62
N THR A 593 -16.04 -21.28 -11.49
CA THR A 593 -16.33 -22.58 -10.84
C THR A 593 -16.00 -22.58 -9.36
N SER A 594 -15.02 -21.78 -8.93
CA SER A 594 -14.71 -21.59 -7.52
C SER A 594 -14.15 -20.20 -7.26
N ARG A 595 -14.31 -19.74 -6.02
CA ARG A 595 -13.71 -18.52 -5.50
C ARG A 595 -13.28 -18.76 -4.07
N LEU A 596 -12.01 -18.51 -3.81
CA LEU A 596 -11.41 -18.56 -2.49
C LEU A 596 -11.10 -17.13 -2.03
N TYR A 597 -11.28 -16.88 -0.74
CA TYR A 597 -10.77 -15.68 -0.09
C TYR A 597 -9.30 -15.91 0.26
N GLU A 598 -8.42 -15.06 -0.25
CA GLU A 598 -6.99 -15.03 0.08
C GLU A 598 -6.60 -13.58 0.44
N PRO A 599 -5.87 -13.33 1.54
CA PRO A 599 -5.42 -11.99 1.93
C PRO A 599 -4.40 -11.32 0.96
N HIS A 600 -4.85 -10.52 0.01
CA HIS A 600 -3.98 -9.89 -1.01
C HIS A 600 -3.12 -10.90 -1.81
N PRO A 601 -3.74 -11.76 -2.64
CA PRO A 601 -3.03 -12.74 -3.46
C PRO A 601 -2.41 -12.02 -4.65
N VAL A 602 -1.07 -12.07 -4.78
CA VAL A 602 -0.37 -11.36 -5.86
C VAL A 602 0.22 -12.36 -6.85
N GLY A 603 1.26 -13.10 -6.48
CA GLY A 603 1.88 -14.08 -7.37
C GLY A 603 1.06 -15.36 -7.48
N LEU A 604 0.94 -15.91 -8.70
CA LEU A 604 0.36 -17.23 -8.95
C LEU A 604 1.35 -18.14 -9.68
N GLY A 605 1.36 -19.43 -9.34
CA GLY A 605 2.08 -20.48 -10.06
C GLY A 605 1.21 -21.73 -10.14
N LEU A 606 1.17 -22.40 -11.29
CA LEU A 606 0.45 -23.68 -11.43
C LEU A 606 1.45 -24.77 -11.77
N ALA A 607 1.69 -25.68 -10.81
CA ALA A 607 2.66 -26.75 -10.99
C ALA A 607 2.50 -27.82 -9.91
N PHE A 608 3.03 -29.01 -10.18
CA PHE A 608 3.09 -30.11 -9.21
C PHE A 608 1.71 -30.46 -8.65
N GLY A 609 0.67 -30.38 -9.48
CA GLY A 609 -0.72 -30.66 -9.09
C GLY A 609 -1.34 -29.62 -8.16
N SER A 610 -0.77 -28.41 -8.05
CA SER A 610 -1.27 -27.36 -7.16
C SER A 610 -1.20 -25.96 -7.76
N VAL A 611 -2.11 -25.10 -7.30
CA VAL A 611 -2.01 -23.66 -7.49
C VAL A 611 -1.26 -23.10 -6.29
N TRP A 612 -0.15 -22.42 -6.55
CA TRP A 612 0.66 -21.74 -5.56
C TRP A 612 0.32 -20.26 -5.58
N VAL A 613 0.14 -19.67 -4.41
CA VAL A 613 -0.24 -18.27 -4.24
C VAL A 613 0.77 -17.59 -3.34
N ALA A 614 1.38 -16.51 -3.82
CA ALA A 614 2.18 -15.61 -2.99
C ALA A 614 1.24 -14.55 -2.40
N ASP A 615 1.11 -14.56 -1.09
CA ASP A 615 0.18 -13.73 -0.34
C ASP A 615 0.94 -12.64 0.42
N LEU A 616 0.63 -11.37 0.10
CA LEU A 616 1.37 -10.22 0.62
C LEU A 616 1.06 -9.92 2.09
N ASP A 617 -0.18 -10.13 2.55
CA ASP A 617 -0.59 -9.77 3.90
C ASP A 617 -0.16 -10.83 4.91
N SER A 618 -0.36 -12.09 4.57
CA SER A 618 0.07 -13.21 5.41
C SER A 618 1.58 -13.33 5.42
N ALA A 619 2.29 -12.98 4.35
CA ALA A 619 3.71 -13.28 4.13
C ALA A 619 4.00 -14.79 4.01
N ASP A 620 3.03 -15.52 3.49
CA ASP A 620 3.08 -16.96 3.24
C ASP A 620 2.98 -17.27 1.74
N VAL A 621 3.40 -18.48 1.38
CA VAL A 621 3.10 -19.09 0.09
C VAL A 621 2.09 -20.19 0.33
N ASP A 622 0.89 -20.01 -0.21
CA ASP A 622 -0.25 -20.89 -0.03
C ASP A 622 -0.37 -21.87 -1.20
N GLN A 623 -0.73 -23.11 -0.88
CA GLN A 623 -0.92 -24.19 -1.84
C GLN A 623 -2.42 -24.52 -1.87
N ILE A 624 -3.03 -24.38 -3.03
CA ILE A 624 -4.46 -24.64 -3.27
C ILE A 624 -4.58 -25.89 -4.15
N ASP A 625 -5.48 -26.79 -3.76
CA ASP A 625 -5.86 -27.94 -4.59
C ASP A 625 -6.69 -27.44 -5.80
N PRO A 626 -6.23 -27.66 -7.04
CA PRO A 626 -6.87 -27.13 -8.22
C PRO A 626 -8.21 -27.81 -8.57
N ARG A 627 -8.50 -28.98 -7.99
CA ARG A 627 -9.76 -29.70 -8.20
C ARG A 627 -10.85 -29.17 -7.27
N THR A 628 -10.52 -29.00 -5.99
CA THR A 628 -11.48 -28.57 -4.97
C THR A 628 -11.52 -27.06 -4.77
N GLY A 629 -10.47 -26.34 -5.17
CA GLY A 629 -10.29 -24.91 -4.92
C GLY A 629 -10.11 -24.56 -3.45
N ARG A 630 -9.64 -25.51 -2.64
CA ARG A 630 -9.41 -25.33 -1.20
C ARG A 630 -7.93 -25.23 -0.88
N LEU A 631 -7.62 -24.44 0.16
CA LEU A 631 -6.28 -24.36 0.74
C LEU A 631 -5.86 -25.73 1.27
N ALA A 632 -4.76 -26.26 0.72
CA ALA A 632 -4.18 -27.55 1.06
C ALA A 632 -3.00 -27.43 2.04
N ALA A 633 -2.16 -26.41 1.88
CA ALA A 633 -1.03 -26.14 2.76
C ALA A 633 -0.61 -24.67 2.74
N ARG A 634 0.13 -24.25 3.77
CA ARG A 634 0.68 -22.90 3.92
C ARG A 634 2.16 -22.96 4.29
N LEU A 635 2.99 -22.24 3.56
CA LEU A 635 4.44 -22.19 3.76
C LEU A 635 4.91 -20.81 4.20
N ARG A 636 5.39 -20.72 5.45
CA ARG A 636 6.06 -19.51 5.95
C ARG A 636 7.43 -19.35 5.29
N VAL A 637 7.55 -18.37 4.40
CA VAL A 637 8.81 -18.07 3.70
C VAL A 637 9.72 -17.09 4.45
N GLY A 638 9.14 -16.42 5.44
CA GLY A 638 9.81 -15.55 6.39
C GLY A 638 9.89 -14.10 5.94
N GLY A 639 9.90 -13.81 4.63
CA GLY A 639 9.77 -12.46 4.03
C GLY A 639 8.42 -12.31 3.33
N THR A 640 8.12 -11.16 2.73
CA THR A 640 6.88 -10.97 1.98
C THR A 640 7.07 -11.45 0.54
N PRO A 641 6.44 -12.57 0.11
CA PRO A 641 6.59 -13.08 -1.25
C PRO A 641 5.82 -12.22 -2.26
N VAL A 642 6.35 -12.00 -3.46
CA VAL A 642 5.75 -11.08 -4.44
C VAL A 642 5.35 -11.79 -5.74
N ARG A 643 6.32 -12.35 -6.47
CA ARG A 643 6.09 -13.04 -7.75
C ARG A 643 6.56 -14.49 -7.66
N LEU A 644 5.87 -15.37 -8.39
CA LEU A 644 6.16 -16.78 -8.49
C LEU A 644 6.63 -17.10 -9.91
N ALA A 645 7.61 -17.99 -10.04
CA ALA A 645 7.97 -18.60 -11.30
C ALA A 645 8.09 -20.13 -11.12
N VAL A 646 7.67 -20.88 -12.14
CA VAL A 646 7.73 -22.34 -12.14
C VAL A 646 8.81 -22.75 -13.14
N GLY A 647 9.75 -23.58 -12.69
CA GLY A 647 10.77 -24.11 -13.58
C GLY A 647 11.81 -24.95 -12.85
N PHE A 648 12.54 -25.79 -13.60
CA PHE A 648 13.63 -26.60 -13.06
C PHE A 648 13.22 -27.47 -11.86
N GLY A 649 12.01 -28.04 -11.93
CA GLY A 649 11.46 -28.90 -10.88
C GLY A 649 11.18 -28.19 -9.56
N SER A 650 10.99 -26.87 -9.56
CA SER A 650 10.75 -26.09 -8.33
C SER A 650 9.83 -24.89 -8.57
N ILE A 651 9.31 -24.36 -7.46
CA ILE A 651 8.70 -23.03 -7.42
C ILE A 651 9.76 -22.03 -6.96
N TRP A 652 9.86 -20.91 -7.65
CA TRP A 652 10.79 -19.83 -7.34
C TRP A 652 10.00 -18.60 -6.92
N VAL A 653 10.42 -17.96 -5.82
CA VAL A 653 9.67 -16.85 -5.21
C VAL A 653 10.62 -15.74 -4.87
N ASN A 654 10.36 -14.52 -5.32
CA ASN A 654 11.10 -13.37 -4.82
C ASN A 654 10.37 -12.72 -3.64
N ASP A 655 11.15 -12.14 -2.72
CA ASP A 655 10.60 -11.50 -1.52
C ASP A 655 11.12 -10.07 -1.32
N ASP A 656 10.48 -9.36 -0.39
CA ASP A 656 10.88 -8.02 0.05
C ASP A 656 12.21 -7.94 0.80
N ARG A 657 12.92 -9.07 0.98
CA ARG A 657 14.28 -9.07 1.54
C ARG A 657 15.36 -9.12 0.47
N GLY A 658 14.99 -8.98 -0.80
CA GLY A 658 15.94 -9.02 -1.91
C GLY A 658 16.48 -10.42 -2.15
N ARG A 659 15.66 -11.43 -1.89
CA ARG A 659 16.03 -12.83 -2.07
C ARG A 659 15.13 -13.48 -3.12
N VAL A 660 15.68 -14.53 -3.75
CA VAL A 660 14.90 -15.54 -4.45
C VAL A 660 14.96 -16.83 -3.65
N LEU A 661 13.79 -17.38 -3.36
CA LEU A 661 13.61 -18.61 -2.63
C LEU A 661 13.31 -19.72 -3.62
N ARG A 662 13.97 -20.86 -3.44
CA ARG A 662 13.62 -22.10 -4.14
C ARG A 662 12.78 -22.96 -3.22
N ILE A 663 11.57 -23.26 -3.63
CA ILE A 663 10.63 -24.09 -2.91
C ILE A 663 10.52 -25.42 -3.65
N GLN A 664 10.80 -26.50 -2.91
CA GLN A 664 10.54 -27.86 -3.35
C GLN A 664 9.17 -28.30 -2.82
N PRO A 665 8.22 -28.62 -3.70
CA PRO A 665 6.96 -29.22 -3.29
C PRO A 665 7.21 -30.64 -2.78
N GLN A 666 6.53 -31.02 -1.70
CA GLN A 666 6.53 -32.41 -1.23
C GLN A 666 5.43 -33.18 -1.98
N ARG A 667 5.72 -34.42 -2.36
CA ARG A 667 4.79 -35.30 -3.08
C ARG A 667 3.64 -35.76 -2.21
#